data_AF-A0AAN6IF71-F1
#
_entry.id   AF-A0AAN6IF71-F1
#
_cell.length_a   1.000
_cell.length_b   1.000
_cell.length_c   1.000
_cell.angle_alpha   90.00
_cell.angle_beta   90.00
_cell.angle_gamma   90.00
#
_symmetry.space_group_name_H-M   'P 1'
#
loop_
_entity.id
_entity.type
_entity.pdbx_description
1 polymer ?
#
loop_
_entity_poly.entity_id
_entity_poly.type
_entity_poly.pdbx_seq_one_letter_code
_entity_poly.pdbx_strand_id
1 'polypeptide(L)'
;MYKYTLLLVAVLLWSVPLVQSTPVRRQSTGYAPVLAVCPATPLVRAASGVGSAEAAFIANRYTIASQNLAAWLAMTVKHATCNSTAASKRSVRSRSDFVAARAASPDWTEWTDVDDDEGTSTSSKATSSSSTSTKIKSSTTSATTSTSAFTTVVSTSSVISTGAPATDTTTTTVSSATTSSMKDTNSTTTTTTSSLAPATSTSVSTTTTPLTSTTLTTLTSTSGLSTSSSLTISAISTSSTTSTSTTTTSTTTSSTSSTTMTTTSTSTTSSTSTTSSTSTTSSTTSSTSTTSSTSTTSSTSTSTVCSTEAFQPTAYPLIGLTTSGGGYRSLLSGAGVIQGFDARDSDTGVSGVYQSLTYEAGLSGGAWLLSSIAGNNWPTISSLQTGLWEQAFQDSVLIPDNLVAATGAYADITADILAKDLAGFPPTLTDPYGRLLSYQLLYGDDGGVTVTTSGLTSLSNFTSYNVPYPIFTSLGVQTNEGECTPPPNGTQYEIHPYEFGSWDEGVAAFTQTEYLGSSLSGGSPTVAGVCYTNYDNQGYVLGTSSNLFNELCVAVPSEDVSEDSTDATILGLAEDLSVIVDTVHVVTTRDNYAVYPNPFFQYSPSTLVESQEDLFLVDGGEALQNNPIWPFLHRPLVDVLIVNDNSADTSANYPNGSEIYTTYQRATDESLTRMPVIPDVATFIADGFDTRPTFFGCNDADVITIIYLPNQDYTYDSGQSTAKLEYTVAETDAMIANGQQIASKGGDPGWPLCLACGIMKKAGGTLPSGCAACYTEYCYN
;
A
#
# COMPACT_ATOMS: atom_id res chain seq x y z
N MET A 1 30.81 18.69 -11.17
CA MET A 1 29.50 19.37 -11.08
C MET A 1 29.61 20.90 -11.22
N TYR A 2 30.30 21.61 -10.31
CA TYR A 2 30.44 23.10 -10.15
C TYR A 2 30.35 24.11 -11.33
N LYS A 3 30.47 23.71 -12.60
CA LYS A 3 30.35 24.63 -13.76
C LYS A 3 28.93 24.78 -14.30
N TYR A 4 28.03 23.83 -14.04
CA TYR A 4 26.64 23.91 -14.52
C TYR A 4 25.73 24.68 -13.56
N THR A 5 25.95 24.53 -12.24
CA THR A 5 25.25 25.26 -11.17
C THR A 5 25.29 26.78 -11.39
N LEU A 6 26.47 27.31 -11.73
CA LEU A 6 26.67 28.74 -12.02
C LEU A 6 25.99 29.21 -13.32
N LEU A 7 25.69 28.31 -14.26
CA LEU A 7 25.01 28.67 -15.51
C LEU A 7 23.49 28.74 -15.31
N LEU A 8 22.91 27.77 -14.57
CA LEU A 8 21.49 27.76 -14.20
C LEU A 8 21.10 29.02 -13.41
N VAL A 9 21.85 29.34 -12.35
CA VAL A 9 21.60 30.55 -11.54
C VAL A 9 21.74 31.83 -12.37
N ALA A 10 22.68 31.89 -13.32
CA ALA A 10 22.86 33.05 -14.19
C ALA A 10 21.70 33.24 -15.19
N VAL A 11 21.09 32.16 -15.68
CA VAL A 11 19.92 32.22 -16.60
C VAL A 11 18.65 32.63 -15.85
N LEU A 12 18.43 32.11 -14.64
CA LEU A 12 17.31 32.49 -13.78
C LEU A 12 17.31 33.99 -13.41
N LEU A 13 18.50 34.59 -13.23
CA LEU A 13 18.64 36.00 -12.85
C LEU A 13 18.44 37.01 -14.00
N TRP A 14 18.27 36.57 -15.25
CA TRP A 14 18.17 37.47 -16.42
C TRP A 14 16.78 37.53 -17.09
N SER A 15 15.83 36.73 -16.62
CA SER A 15 14.49 36.59 -17.25
C SER A 15 13.34 37.21 -16.46
N VAL A 16 13.57 37.67 -15.22
CA VAL A 16 12.53 38.28 -14.36
C VAL A 16 12.16 39.69 -14.85
N PRO A 17 10.91 39.95 -15.31
CA PRO A 17 10.45 41.30 -15.58
C PRO A 17 10.27 42.06 -14.26
N LEU A 18 10.58 43.36 -14.24
CA LEU A 18 10.49 44.17 -13.03
C LEU A 18 9.03 44.55 -12.67
N VAL A 19 8.22 43.55 -12.32
CA VAL A 19 6.85 43.72 -11.86
C VAL A 19 6.87 44.48 -10.53
N GLN A 20 6.24 45.66 -10.51
CA GLN A 20 6.17 46.49 -9.30
C GLN A 20 5.34 45.78 -8.23
N SER A 21 5.96 45.58 -7.06
CA SER A 21 5.36 44.84 -5.94
C SER A 21 4.23 45.61 -5.25
N THR A 22 3.04 45.58 -5.84
CA THR A 22 1.82 45.64 -5.03
C THR A 22 1.84 44.49 -4.02
N PRO A 23 1.37 44.69 -2.77
CA PRO A 23 1.25 43.60 -1.79
C PRO A 23 0.11 42.67 -2.20
N VAL A 24 0.36 41.82 -3.19
CA VAL A 24 -0.48 40.66 -3.47
C VAL A 24 -0.49 39.82 -2.20
N ARG A 25 -1.68 39.61 -1.65
CA ARG A 25 -1.94 38.59 -0.63
C ARG A 25 -1.53 37.26 -1.27
N ARG A 26 -0.29 36.78 -1.02
CA ARG A 26 0.19 35.49 -1.51
C ARG A 26 -0.92 34.48 -1.28
N GLN A 27 -1.39 33.82 -2.33
CA GLN A 27 -2.25 32.67 -2.14
C GLN A 27 -1.41 31.65 -1.37
N SER A 28 -1.92 31.19 -0.25
CA SER A 28 -1.53 29.86 0.23
C SER A 28 -1.80 28.90 -0.91
N THR A 29 -0.84 28.05 -1.24
CA THR A 29 -1.15 26.90 -2.08
C THR A 29 -2.08 25.97 -1.30
N GLY A 30 -2.65 24.97 -1.99
CA GLY A 30 -3.51 23.97 -1.32
C GLY A 30 -2.76 23.09 -0.31
N TYR A 31 -1.44 23.01 -0.46
CA TYR A 31 -0.57 22.08 0.25
C TYR A 31 -0.24 22.49 1.69
N ALA A 32 -0.08 23.79 1.95
CA ALA A 32 0.30 24.27 3.27
C ALA A 32 -0.79 23.99 4.31
N PRO A 33 -0.47 23.41 5.48
CA PRO A 33 -1.46 23.18 6.52
C PRO A 33 -2.07 24.48 7.05
N VAL A 34 -3.39 24.51 7.25
CA VAL A 34 -4.14 25.74 7.60
C VAL A 34 -4.85 25.64 8.94
N LEU A 35 -4.86 26.76 9.66
CA LEU A 35 -5.55 26.93 10.94
C LEU A 35 -7.05 26.62 10.83
N ALA A 36 -7.51 25.70 11.66
CA ALA A 36 -8.89 25.27 11.78
C ALA A 36 -9.38 25.32 13.24
N VAL A 37 -10.69 25.22 13.42
CA VAL A 37 -11.32 25.08 14.75
C VAL A 37 -11.39 23.59 15.08
N CYS A 38 -10.84 23.19 16.23
CA CYS A 38 -10.91 21.79 16.66
C CYS A 38 -12.35 21.31 16.84
N PRO A 39 -12.63 20.01 16.63
CA PRO A 39 -13.94 19.43 16.89
C PRO A 39 -14.27 19.44 18.38
N ALA A 40 -15.56 19.33 18.72
CA ALA A 40 -16.02 19.23 20.10
C ALA A 40 -15.85 17.80 20.69
N THR A 41 -15.44 16.84 19.87
CA THR A 41 -15.08 15.47 20.27
C THR A 41 -13.59 15.40 20.65
N PRO A 42 -13.17 14.41 21.47
CA PRO A 42 -11.75 14.08 21.61
C PRO A 42 -11.11 13.81 20.24
N LEU A 43 -9.89 14.30 20.04
CA LEU A 43 -9.11 14.02 18.83
C LEU A 43 -8.52 12.61 18.87
N VAL A 44 -7.95 12.23 20.01
CA VAL A 44 -7.35 10.90 20.22
C VAL A 44 -8.33 9.94 20.92
N ARG A 45 -8.33 8.69 20.46
CA ARG A 45 -8.99 7.52 21.08
C ARG A 45 -7.99 6.37 21.27
N ALA A 46 -8.33 5.41 22.13
CA ALA A 46 -7.62 4.14 22.19
C ALA A 46 -7.99 3.20 21.01
N ALA A 47 -7.08 2.30 20.66
CA ALA A 47 -7.24 1.26 19.63
C ALA A 47 -8.09 0.05 20.09
N SER A 48 -9.13 0.27 20.90
CA SER A 48 -9.99 -0.79 21.45
C SER A 48 -11.08 -1.30 20.47
N GLY A 49 -10.88 -1.07 19.17
CA GLY A 49 -11.81 -1.34 18.07
C GLY A 49 -11.74 -0.28 16.98
N VAL A 50 -12.52 -0.48 15.91
CA VAL A 50 -12.67 0.48 14.78
C VAL A 50 -13.35 1.78 15.20
N GLY A 51 -13.07 2.86 14.48
CA GLY A 51 -13.65 4.18 14.73
C GLY A 51 -15.17 4.19 14.53
N SER A 52 -15.90 5.08 15.21
CA SER A 52 -17.36 5.14 15.07
C SER A 52 -17.83 5.55 13.66
N ALA A 53 -17.04 6.38 12.97
CA ALA A 53 -17.28 6.79 11.59
C ALA A 53 -16.94 5.67 10.57
N GLU A 54 -15.85 4.94 10.81
CA GLU A 54 -15.48 3.73 10.06
C GLU A 54 -16.59 2.67 10.21
N ALA A 55 -16.98 2.32 11.43
CA ALA A 55 -18.06 1.38 11.69
C ALA A 55 -19.40 1.78 11.02
N ALA A 56 -19.72 3.08 11.00
CA ALA A 56 -20.90 3.61 10.32
C ALA A 56 -20.78 3.50 8.78
N PHE A 57 -19.62 3.80 8.18
CA PHE A 57 -19.37 3.58 6.76
C PHE A 57 -19.52 2.10 6.41
N ILE A 58 -18.86 1.23 7.16
CA ILE A 58 -18.77 -0.21 6.91
C ILE A 58 -20.15 -0.89 7.03
N ALA A 59 -21.01 -0.49 7.97
CA ALA A 59 -22.38 -0.99 8.07
C ALA A 59 -23.24 -0.66 6.83
N ASN A 60 -23.08 0.56 6.27
CA ASN A 60 -23.76 0.95 5.04
C ASN A 60 -23.14 0.24 3.81
N ARG A 61 -21.80 0.22 3.72
CA ARG A 61 -21.06 -0.44 2.63
C ARG A 61 -21.38 -1.93 2.54
N TYR A 62 -21.40 -2.64 3.66
CA TYR A 62 -21.75 -4.06 3.72
C TYR A 62 -23.13 -4.36 3.11
N THR A 63 -24.09 -3.45 3.27
CA THR A 63 -25.44 -3.59 2.68
C THR A 63 -25.41 -3.56 1.15
N ILE A 64 -24.50 -2.80 0.53
CA ILE A 64 -24.31 -2.75 -0.93
C ILE A 64 -23.40 -3.88 -1.41
N ALA A 65 -22.27 -4.09 -0.73
CA ALA A 65 -21.30 -5.14 -1.01
C ALA A 65 -21.91 -6.55 -1.03
N SER A 66 -22.75 -6.88 -0.05
CA SER A 66 -23.45 -8.18 0.02
C SER A 66 -24.48 -8.38 -1.09
N GLN A 67 -25.14 -7.32 -1.57
CA GLN A 67 -26.04 -7.39 -2.73
C GLN A 67 -25.27 -7.65 -4.04
N ASN A 68 -24.13 -6.98 -4.22
CA ASN A 68 -23.26 -7.20 -5.38
C ASN A 68 -22.63 -8.61 -5.35
N LEU A 69 -22.21 -9.08 -4.17
CA LEU A 69 -21.75 -10.46 -3.98
C LEU A 69 -22.83 -11.47 -4.35
N ALA A 70 -24.07 -11.28 -3.86
CA ALA A 70 -25.21 -12.13 -4.21
C ALA A 70 -25.48 -12.18 -5.73
N ALA A 71 -25.38 -11.03 -6.41
CA ALA A 71 -25.55 -10.93 -7.85
C ALA A 71 -24.42 -11.65 -8.62
N TRP A 72 -23.15 -11.43 -8.26
CA TRP A 72 -22.01 -12.09 -8.89
C TRP A 72 -22.05 -13.62 -8.70
N LEU A 73 -22.29 -14.09 -7.47
CA LEU A 73 -22.42 -15.52 -7.16
C LEU A 73 -23.52 -16.20 -8.00
N ALA A 74 -24.64 -15.53 -8.23
CA ALA A 74 -25.72 -16.04 -9.07
C ALA A 74 -25.31 -16.16 -10.57
N MET A 75 -24.48 -15.24 -11.07
CA MET A 75 -23.91 -15.33 -12.42
C MET A 75 -22.87 -16.45 -12.53
N THR A 76 -21.96 -16.56 -11.56
CA THR A 76 -20.91 -17.58 -11.49
C THR A 76 -21.49 -19.00 -11.54
N VAL A 77 -22.49 -19.32 -10.71
CA VAL A 77 -23.10 -20.66 -10.71
C VAL A 77 -23.91 -20.93 -11.98
N LYS A 78 -24.58 -19.91 -12.55
CA LYS A 78 -25.26 -20.02 -13.86
C LYS A 78 -24.27 -20.36 -14.97
N HIS A 79 -23.08 -19.75 -15.00
CA HIS A 79 -22.04 -20.06 -15.98
C HIS A 79 -21.49 -21.48 -15.79
N ALA A 80 -21.13 -21.88 -14.57
CA ALA A 80 -20.64 -23.23 -14.28
C ALA A 80 -21.65 -24.35 -14.64
N THR A 81 -22.92 -24.17 -14.25
CA THR A 81 -23.97 -25.19 -14.46
C THR A 81 -24.45 -25.29 -15.90
N CYS A 82 -24.54 -24.17 -16.65
CA CYS A 82 -25.04 -24.18 -18.03
C CYS A 82 -23.95 -24.39 -19.10
N ASN A 83 -22.70 -23.98 -18.90
CA ASN A 83 -21.64 -24.16 -19.92
C ASN A 83 -21.04 -25.58 -19.93
N SER A 84 -21.03 -26.28 -18.80
CA SER A 84 -20.57 -27.68 -18.70
C SER A 84 -21.35 -28.63 -19.62
N THR A 85 -22.65 -28.38 -19.85
CA THR A 85 -23.49 -29.15 -20.78
C THR A 85 -23.18 -28.89 -22.26
N ALA A 86 -22.51 -27.79 -22.60
CA ALA A 86 -22.01 -27.52 -23.95
C ALA A 86 -20.70 -28.26 -24.23
N ALA A 87 -19.78 -28.32 -23.25
CA ALA A 87 -18.53 -29.07 -23.36
C ALA A 87 -18.77 -30.58 -23.56
N SER A 88 -19.70 -31.16 -22.79
CA SER A 88 -20.12 -32.57 -22.92
C SER A 88 -20.54 -32.93 -24.36
N LYS A 89 -21.25 -32.03 -25.06
CA LYS A 89 -21.69 -32.24 -26.45
C LYS A 89 -20.56 -32.14 -27.49
N ARG A 90 -19.41 -31.53 -27.18
CA ARG A 90 -18.21 -31.56 -28.05
C ARG A 90 -17.41 -32.86 -27.88
N SER A 91 -17.44 -33.48 -26.70
CA SER A 91 -16.71 -34.73 -26.42
C SER A 91 -17.18 -35.96 -27.22
N VAL A 92 -18.33 -35.87 -27.90
CA VAL A 92 -18.94 -36.99 -28.65
C VAL A 92 -18.94 -36.75 -30.17
N ARG A 93 -18.02 -35.92 -30.69
CA ARG A 93 -17.55 -36.08 -32.09
C ARG A 93 -16.33 -36.98 -32.10
N SER A 94 -16.38 -38.02 -32.92
CA SER A 94 -15.38 -39.07 -32.98
C SER A 94 -14.03 -38.56 -33.52
N ARG A 95 -12.98 -39.31 -33.19
CA ARG A 95 -11.56 -39.08 -33.53
C ARG A 95 -11.25 -39.27 -35.03
N SER A 96 -12.23 -39.03 -35.91
CA SER A 96 -12.27 -39.33 -37.35
C SER A 96 -12.14 -38.07 -38.23
N ASP A 97 -12.70 -36.95 -37.79
CA ASP A 97 -13.03 -35.84 -38.70
C ASP A 97 -11.86 -34.87 -38.95
N PHE A 98 -10.76 -35.01 -38.19
CA PHE A 98 -9.65 -34.05 -38.15
C PHE A 98 -8.51 -34.31 -39.16
N VAL A 99 -8.67 -35.30 -40.06
CA VAL A 99 -7.64 -35.67 -41.05
C VAL A 99 -7.93 -35.11 -42.46
N ALA A 100 -9.14 -34.59 -42.70
CA ALA A 100 -9.63 -34.27 -44.05
C ALA A 100 -9.59 -32.79 -44.46
N ALA A 101 -9.04 -31.89 -43.65
CA ALA A 101 -9.27 -30.44 -43.77
C ALA A 101 -8.01 -29.53 -43.71
N ARG A 102 -6.84 -30.00 -44.16
CA ARG A 102 -5.63 -29.13 -44.28
C ARG A 102 -4.78 -29.35 -45.54
N ALA A 103 -5.40 -29.83 -46.62
CA ALA A 103 -4.74 -30.14 -47.90
C ALA A 103 -5.42 -29.43 -49.09
N ALA A 104 -5.70 -28.13 -48.97
CA ALA A 104 -6.26 -27.32 -50.07
C ALA A 104 -5.99 -25.81 -49.89
N SER A 105 -4.89 -25.31 -50.44
CA SER A 105 -4.72 -23.93 -50.96
C SER A 105 -3.49 -23.90 -51.87
N PRO A 106 -3.57 -23.36 -53.10
CA PRO A 106 -2.47 -23.39 -54.06
C PRO A 106 -1.54 -22.17 -53.94
N ASP A 107 -0.29 -22.39 -54.35
CA ASP A 107 0.73 -21.39 -54.65
C ASP A 107 0.36 -20.55 -55.89
N TRP A 108 0.73 -19.27 -55.90
CA TRP A 108 0.79 -18.38 -57.07
C TRP A 108 1.85 -17.29 -56.85
N THR A 109 2.67 -17.05 -57.86
CA THR A 109 3.82 -16.14 -57.83
C THR A 109 3.93 -15.27 -59.09
N GLU A 110 4.67 -14.16 -58.95
CA GLU A 110 5.36 -13.39 -60.02
C GLU A 110 4.55 -12.30 -60.80
N TRP A 111 5.32 -11.36 -61.39
CA TRP A 111 4.97 -10.22 -62.28
C TRP A 111 4.42 -8.93 -61.63
N THR A 112 4.96 -7.71 -61.85
CA THR A 112 6.23 -7.26 -62.52
C THR A 112 6.60 -5.82 -62.09
N ASP A 113 7.82 -5.38 -62.40
CA ASP A 113 8.43 -4.08 -62.06
C ASP A 113 7.98 -2.86 -62.92
N VAL A 114 8.20 -1.65 -62.39
CA VAL A 114 8.37 -0.36 -63.13
C VAL A 114 9.34 0.53 -62.31
N ASP A 115 10.25 1.25 -62.98
CA ASP A 115 11.41 1.98 -62.41
C ASP A 115 11.20 3.50 -62.15
N ASP A 116 12.31 4.19 -61.82
CA ASP A 116 12.61 5.65 -61.83
C ASP A 116 12.09 6.52 -60.63
N ASP A 117 12.84 7.48 -60.04
CA ASP A 117 14.20 8.01 -60.34
C ASP A 117 14.96 8.66 -59.11
N GLU A 118 16.20 9.11 -59.35
CA GLU A 118 17.30 9.68 -58.50
C GLU A 118 17.09 10.38 -57.12
N GLY A 119 18.14 10.29 -56.27
CA GLY A 119 18.39 11.19 -55.12
C GLY A 119 19.63 10.89 -54.25
N THR A 120 20.82 11.47 -54.55
CA THR A 120 22.11 11.26 -53.83
C THR A 120 22.18 11.92 -52.42
N SER A 121 23.08 11.59 -51.46
CA SER A 121 24.54 11.34 -51.60
C SER A 121 25.27 10.71 -50.36
N THR A 122 26.28 9.85 -50.63
CA THR A 122 27.61 9.63 -49.95
C THR A 122 27.81 9.83 -48.42
N SER A 123 28.64 9.07 -47.65
CA SER A 123 29.45 7.82 -47.75
C SER A 123 30.07 7.55 -46.33
N SER A 124 31.00 6.63 -45.95
CA SER A 124 31.90 5.61 -46.55
C SER A 124 32.29 4.57 -45.46
N LYS A 125 32.40 3.25 -45.70
CA LYS A 125 33.62 2.44 -46.08
C LYS A 125 34.86 2.55 -45.14
N ALA A 126 35.63 1.47 -44.83
CA ALA A 126 35.68 0.10 -45.39
C ALA A 126 36.45 -0.96 -44.54
N THR A 127 36.17 -2.26 -44.78
CA THR A 127 37.10 -3.46 -44.78
C THR A 127 37.78 -3.91 -43.46
N SER A 128 38.24 -5.17 -43.24
CA SER A 128 38.30 -6.47 -44.00
C SER A 128 38.83 -7.61 -43.07
N SER A 129 38.74 -8.94 -43.34
CA SER A 129 37.82 -9.81 -44.11
C SER A 129 38.31 -11.28 -44.10
N SER A 130 37.40 -12.29 -44.20
CA SER A 130 37.66 -13.74 -44.47
C SER A 130 38.27 -14.57 -43.30
N SER A 131 38.15 -15.91 -43.22
CA SER A 131 37.69 -16.92 -44.21
C SER A 131 37.03 -18.20 -43.60
N THR A 132 36.24 -18.91 -44.41
CA THR A 132 35.92 -20.37 -44.44
C THR A 132 36.86 -21.32 -43.65
N SER A 133 36.48 -22.45 -43.02
CA SER A 133 35.53 -23.56 -43.39
C SER A 133 35.43 -24.61 -42.23
N THR A 134 34.65 -25.71 -42.19
CA THR A 134 33.36 -26.20 -42.79
C THR A 134 33.07 -27.67 -42.38
N LYS A 135 31.81 -28.07 -42.06
CA LYS A 135 31.25 -29.46 -41.88
C LYS A 135 31.73 -30.32 -40.67
N ILE A 136 31.01 -31.35 -40.14
CA ILE A 136 29.55 -31.64 -39.97
C ILE A 136 29.30 -32.85 -39.00
N LYS A 137 28.17 -32.88 -38.27
CA LYS A 137 27.43 -34.01 -37.60
C LYS A 137 28.02 -34.87 -36.43
N SER A 138 27.12 -35.13 -35.46
CA SER A 138 26.84 -36.40 -34.70
C SER A 138 27.85 -37.00 -33.70
N SER A 139 27.46 -37.74 -32.63
CA SER A 139 26.18 -37.85 -31.86
C SER A 139 26.29 -38.80 -30.64
N THR A 140 25.51 -38.54 -29.56
CA THR A 140 24.96 -39.51 -28.57
C THR A 140 25.84 -40.07 -27.41
N THR A 141 25.22 -40.16 -26.21
CA THR A 141 25.45 -41.08 -25.05
C THR A 141 26.61 -40.89 -24.05
N SER A 142 26.24 -40.32 -22.88
CA SER A 142 26.48 -40.77 -21.49
C SER A 142 27.71 -41.60 -21.06
N ALA A 143 28.51 -41.08 -20.10
CA ALA A 143 28.68 -41.65 -18.73
C ALA A 143 29.66 -40.85 -17.81
N THR A 144 29.24 -40.67 -16.55
CA THR A 144 29.97 -40.47 -15.26
C THR A 144 31.53 -40.41 -15.29
N THR A 145 32.27 -39.47 -14.67
CA THR A 145 32.45 -39.27 -13.19
C THR A 145 33.46 -38.12 -12.88
N SER A 146 33.49 -37.67 -11.61
CA SER A 146 34.61 -37.03 -10.84
C SER A 146 35.10 -35.58 -11.11
N THR A 147 34.66 -34.69 -10.21
CA THR A 147 35.46 -33.71 -9.43
C THR A 147 36.42 -32.71 -10.10
N SER A 148 36.12 -31.43 -9.91
CA SER A 148 36.90 -30.56 -8.99
C SER A 148 36.00 -29.47 -8.41
N ALA A 149 36.16 -29.15 -7.12
CA ALA A 149 35.39 -28.11 -6.43
C ALA A 149 36.33 -26.99 -5.97
N PHE A 150 35.83 -25.76 -5.96
CA PHE A 150 36.45 -24.62 -5.29
C PHE A 150 35.43 -24.01 -4.33
N THR A 151 35.73 -24.08 -3.03
CA THR A 151 34.87 -23.55 -1.97
C THR A 151 35.23 -22.09 -1.69
N THR A 152 34.23 -21.23 -1.57
CA THR A 152 34.34 -19.94 -0.87
C THR A 152 33.36 -19.95 0.30
N VAL A 153 33.75 -19.32 1.42
CA VAL A 153 33.10 -19.55 2.72
C VAL A 153 32.06 -18.47 3.02
N VAL A 154 30.83 -18.90 3.32
CA VAL A 154 29.83 -18.09 4.02
C VAL A 154 29.93 -18.38 5.51
N SER A 155 29.83 -17.36 6.37
CA SER A 155 29.92 -17.49 7.83
C SER A 155 28.60 -17.13 8.51
N THR A 156 27.84 -18.15 8.92
CA THR A 156 26.63 -18.01 9.73
C THR A 156 26.90 -18.51 11.15
N SER A 157 26.74 -17.65 12.16
CA SER A 157 27.01 -17.96 13.57
C SER A 157 25.72 -18.02 14.40
N SER A 158 25.04 -19.18 14.37
CA SER A 158 23.87 -19.45 15.21
C SER A 158 24.28 -20.23 16.48
N VAL A 159 24.06 -19.65 17.67
CA VAL A 159 24.32 -20.30 18.96
C VAL A 159 23.00 -20.70 19.62
N ILE A 160 22.76 -22.01 19.75
CA ILE A 160 21.69 -22.56 20.61
C ILE A 160 22.33 -23.39 21.71
N SER A 161 21.88 -23.15 22.95
CA SER A 161 22.43 -23.77 24.17
C SER A 161 21.63 -25.01 24.57
N THR A 162 22.27 -26.17 24.62
CA THR A 162 21.74 -27.35 25.33
C THR A 162 22.83 -28.09 26.11
N GLY A 163 22.65 -28.16 27.43
CA GLY A 163 23.19 -29.21 28.31
C GLY A 163 22.03 -29.78 29.14
N ALA A 164 22.09 -30.97 29.73
CA ALA A 164 23.19 -31.92 29.95
C ALA A 164 22.56 -33.37 29.96
N PRO A 165 23.11 -34.47 30.57
CA PRO A 165 24.32 -34.61 31.39
C PRO A 165 25.23 -35.85 31.15
N ALA A 166 26.44 -35.76 31.73
CA ALA A 166 27.25 -36.80 32.38
C ALA A 166 27.55 -38.16 31.72
N THR A 167 28.85 -38.48 31.62
CA THR A 167 29.47 -39.59 32.40
C THR A 167 31.01 -39.49 32.43
N ASP A 168 31.65 -40.22 33.34
CA ASP A 168 33.11 -40.35 33.56
C ASP A 168 33.90 -40.79 32.30
N THR A 169 35.18 -40.44 32.10
CA THR A 169 36.29 -40.95 32.94
C THR A 169 37.61 -40.16 32.88
N THR A 170 38.17 -39.92 34.07
CA THR A 170 39.57 -39.99 34.53
C THR A 170 40.82 -39.79 33.63
N THR A 171 41.88 -39.32 34.33
CA THR A 171 43.34 -39.63 34.17
C THR A 171 44.23 -38.87 33.15
N THR A 172 45.01 -37.90 33.68
CA THR A 172 46.50 -37.87 33.77
C THR A 172 47.38 -38.27 32.57
N THR A 173 48.53 -37.65 32.23
CA THR A 173 49.33 -36.50 32.75
C THR A 173 50.55 -36.27 31.82
N VAL A 174 51.30 -35.16 32.03
CA VAL A 174 52.78 -35.08 31.84
C VAL A 174 53.34 -35.01 30.39
N SER A 175 53.81 -33.80 30.04
CA SER A 175 55.20 -33.48 29.61
C SER A 175 55.80 -34.08 28.31
N SER A 176 56.77 -33.44 27.62
CA SER A 176 57.28 -32.05 27.65
C SER A 176 58.34 -31.80 26.57
N ALA A 177 58.43 -30.55 26.08
CA ALA A 177 59.65 -29.90 25.54
C ALA A 177 60.22 -30.47 24.19
N THR A 178 61.21 -29.87 23.50
CA THR A 178 62.19 -28.81 23.88
C THR A 178 62.75 -28.05 22.65
N THR A 179 63.21 -26.79 22.84
CA THR A 179 64.25 -26.03 22.04
C THR A 179 63.97 -25.69 20.56
N SER A 180 64.44 -24.57 19.97
CA SER A 180 65.12 -23.32 20.41
C SER A 180 64.96 -22.24 19.29
N SER A 181 65.40 -20.96 19.34
CA SER A 181 66.36 -20.25 20.21
C SER A 181 66.23 -18.70 20.12
N MET A 182 66.29 -17.99 21.27
CA MET A 182 66.77 -16.58 21.49
C MET A 182 66.08 -15.40 20.71
N LYS A 183 66.05 -14.13 21.19
CA LYS A 183 66.89 -13.44 22.21
C LYS A 183 66.21 -12.19 22.86
N ASP A 184 66.36 -12.04 24.18
CA ASP A 184 66.51 -10.84 25.09
C ASP A 184 65.81 -9.47 24.77
N THR A 185 65.33 -8.63 25.72
CA THR A 185 65.50 -8.56 27.21
C THR A 185 64.44 -7.67 27.94
N ASN A 186 64.05 -8.08 29.17
CA ASN A 186 63.64 -7.32 30.40
C ASN A 186 62.57 -6.18 30.44
N SER A 187 61.88 -5.85 31.56
CA SER A 187 61.43 -6.51 32.85
C SER A 187 61.02 -5.43 33.90
N THR A 188 59.98 -5.53 34.76
CA THR A 188 58.71 -6.30 34.76
C THR A 188 57.50 -5.46 35.32
N THR A 189 57.00 -5.39 36.58
CA THR A 189 57.20 -6.06 37.89
C THR A 189 56.01 -5.78 38.87
N THR A 190 55.50 -6.79 39.62
CA THR A 190 54.71 -6.74 40.91
C THR A 190 53.44 -5.84 41.06
N THR A 191 52.18 -6.34 41.10
CA THR A 191 51.39 -7.11 42.14
C THR A 191 50.56 -6.25 43.13
N THR A 192 49.45 -6.66 43.78
CA THR A 192 48.92 -8.00 44.14
C THR A 192 47.39 -8.02 44.42
N THR A 193 46.67 -9.05 43.92
CA THR A 193 45.49 -9.81 44.50
C THR A 193 44.40 -9.20 45.42
N SER A 194 43.13 -9.59 45.14
CA SER A 194 42.06 -10.08 46.06
C SER A 194 41.45 -9.15 47.15
N SER A 195 40.20 -9.31 47.63
CA SER A 195 38.99 -10.05 47.19
C SER A 195 37.77 -9.68 48.09
N LEU A 196 36.57 -10.11 47.68
CA LEU A 196 35.33 -10.25 48.49
C LEU A 196 34.60 -8.99 48.98
N ALA A 197 33.28 -9.16 49.12
CA ALA A 197 32.27 -8.21 49.61
C ALA A 197 31.85 -8.61 51.07
N PRO A 198 30.79 -8.06 51.72
CA PRO A 198 29.77 -7.10 51.27
C PRO A 198 29.41 -6.03 52.34
N ALA A 199 28.15 -5.60 52.34
CA ALA A 199 27.38 -4.91 53.41
C ALA A 199 27.34 -3.36 53.41
N THR A 200 26.21 -2.84 52.89
CA THR A 200 25.27 -1.93 53.58
C THR A 200 25.82 -1.03 54.72
N SER A 201 25.57 0.28 54.74
CA SER A 201 24.20 0.81 54.84
C SER A 201 24.08 2.35 54.71
N THR A 202 22.99 2.77 54.08
CA THR A 202 22.20 4.02 54.23
C THR A 202 22.68 5.20 55.08
N SER A 203 22.52 6.40 54.50
CA SER A 203 22.17 7.69 55.16
C SER A 203 23.26 8.40 56.00
N VAL A 204 23.21 9.71 56.28
CA VAL A 204 22.13 10.72 56.18
C VAL A 204 22.64 12.00 55.47
N SER A 205 21.74 12.75 54.81
CA SER A 205 22.03 14.06 54.21
C SER A 205 22.25 15.18 55.24
N THR A 206 23.16 16.11 54.97
CA THR A 206 23.22 17.43 55.63
C THR A 206 23.43 18.55 54.62
N THR A 207 22.46 19.46 54.54
CA THR A 207 22.47 20.67 53.69
C THR A 207 22.85 21.89 54.52
N THR A 208 23.80 22.73 54.04
CA THR A 208 23.94 24.20 54.25
C THR A 208 25.23 24.64 53.53
N THR A 209 25.23 25.36 52.39
CA THR A 209 24.98 26.82 52.18
C THR A 209 26.19 27.71 52.57
N PRO A 210 26.33 28.99 52.12
CA PRO A 210 27.26 29.29 51.02
C PRO A 210 28.25 30.43 51.34
N LEU A 211 29.08 30.84 50.37
CA LEU A 211 29.85 32.08 50.44
C LEU A 211 29.75 32.96 49.17
N THR A 212 29.71 34.27 49.42
CA THR A 212 29.56 35.40 48.48
C THR A 212 30.83 35.64 47.65
N SER A 213 30.75 35.81 46.32
CA SER A 213 30.36 37.02 45.56
C SER A 213 31.42 38.13 45.52
N THR A 214 31.82 38.52 44.30
CA THR A 214 32.52 39.78 44.00
C THR A 214 32.03 40.32 42.66
N THR A 215 31.56 41.56 42.62
CA THR A 215 31.07 42.26 41.41
C THR A 215 32.14 43.02 40.66
N LEU A 216 31.98 43.18 39.34
CA LEU A 216 32.45 44.38 38.64
C LEU A 216 31.48 44.81 37.52
N THR A 217 31.21 46.11 37.50
CA THR A 217 30.53 46.87 36.42
C THR A 217 31.58 47.29 35.36
N THR A 218 31.29 47.79 34.15
CA THR A 218 30.06 48.24 33.46
C THR A 218 30.39 48.38 31.97
N LEU A 219 29.40 48.30 31.07
CA LEU A 219 29.26 49.27 29.97
C LEU A 219 27.87 49.13 29.31
N THR A 220 27.23 50.26 29.03
CA THR A 220 25.93 50.33 28.34
C THR A 220 26.08 50.99 26.98
N SER A 221 25.25 50.59 26.02
CA SER A 221 24.86 51.45 24.91
C SER A 221 23.36 51.26 24.67
N THR A 222 22.66 52.31 24.28
CA THR A 222 21.19 52.32 24.16
C THR A 222 20.77 52.91 22.82
N SER A 223 19.91 52.18 22.12
CA SER A 223 18.96 52.73 21.17
C SER A 223 17.78 51.77 21.09
N GLY A 224 16.57 52.29 21.13
CA GLY A 224 15.35 51.54 20.89
C GLY A 224 14.36 52.43 20.17
N LEU A 225 13.33 51.82 19.58
CA LEU A 225 12.17 52.56 19.10
C LEU A 225 10.92 51.70 19.29
N SER A 226 9.85 52.30 19.79
CA SER A 226 8.59 51.63 20.08
C SER A 226 7.56 51.91 18.99
N THR A 227 6.89 50.88 18.50
CA THR A 227 5.59 51.01 17.82
C THR A 227 4.60 49.99 18.39
N SER A 228 3.82 50.42 19.38
CA SER A 228 2.65 49.67 19.85
C SER A 228 1.52 49.80 18.82
N SER A 229 0.83 48.71 18.52
CA SER A 229 -0.45 48.72 17.81
C SER A 229 -1.44 47.84 18.56
N SER A 230 -2.39 48.48 19.24
CA SER A 230 -3.41 47.81 20.04
C SER A 230 -4.65 47.55 19.19
N LEU A 231 -5.04 46.28 19.07
CA LEU A 231 -6.33 45.89 18.50
C LEU A 231 -7.25 45.42 19.63
N THR A 232 -8.32 46.19 19.85
CA THR A 232 -9.36 45.88 20.84
C THR A 232 -10.39 44.91 20.24
N ILE A 233 -10.44 43.68 20.76
CA ILE A 233 -11.56 42.76 20.47
C ILE A 233 -12.72 43.07 21.42
N SER A 234 -13.92 43.23 20.87
CA SER A 234 -15.13 43.51 21.65
C SER A 234 -15.71 42.21 22.23
N ALA A 235 -15.77 42.11 23.56
CA ALA A 235 -16.41 40.98 24.22
C ALA A 235 -17.94 41.10 24.13
N ILE A 236 -18.58 40.17 23.41
CA ILE A 236 -20.03 39.98 23.47
C ILE A 236 -20.33 39.10 24.69
N SER A 237 -21.17 39.61 25.59
CA SER A 237 -21.62 38.86 26.77
C SER A 237 -22.91 38.09 26.46
N THR A 238 -22.89 36.78 26.66
CA THR A 238 -24.10 35.95 26.77
C THR A 238 -24.08 35.21 28.12
N SER A 239 -25.18 35.32 28.85
CA SER A 239 -25.29 34.93 30.25
C SER A 239 -25.37 33.41 30.48
N SER A 240 -24.71 32.93 31.53
CA SER A 240 -24.84 31.56 32.02
C SER A 240 -26.18 31.30 32.73
N THR A 241 -26.72 30.09 32.56
CA THR A 241 -27.77 29.53 33.42
C THR A 241 -27.31 28.19 33.97
N THR A 242 -27.08 28.13 35.27
CA THR A 242 -26.60 26.93 35.98
C THR A 242 -27.74 25.95 36.25
N SER A 243 -27.55 24.66 35.97
CA SER A 243 -28.41 23.58 36.44
C SER A 243 -27.58 22.41 36.96
N THR A 244 -27.51 22.28 38.28
CA THR A 244 -26.76 21.23 39.01
C THR A 244 -27.60 19.99 39.26
N SER A 245 -27.09 18.79 38.92
CA SER A 245 -27.65 17.53 39.45
C SER A 245 -26.67 16.35 39.42
N THR A 246 -26.06 16.08 40.58
CA THR A 246 -25.73 14.75 41.16
C THR A 246 -25.21 13.61 40.28
N THR A 247 -23.98 13.19 40.61
CA THR A 247 -23.43 11.83 40.45
C THR A 247 -24.37 10.74 40.97
N THR A 248 -24.40 9.56 40.34
CA THR A 248 -24.80 8.29 40.98
C THR A 248 -24.01 7.13 40.37
N THR A 249 -23.24 6.44 41.19
CA THR A 249 -22.48 5.24 40.80
C THR A 249 -23.34 3.99 40.95
N SER A 250 -23.33 3.08 39.96
CA SER A 250 -23.91 1.73 40.12
C SER A 250 -23.28 0.72 39.17
N THR A 251 -22.48 -0.18 39.72
CA THR A 251 -22.08 -1.45 39.09
C THR A 251 -23.15 -2.52 39.34
N THR A 252 -23.54 -3.31 38.33
CA THR A 252 -23.35 -4.79 38.32
C THR A 252 -23.88 -5.48 37.05
N THR A 253 -23.05 -6.41 36.56
CA THR A 253 -23.35 -7.70 35.86
C THR A 253 -24.74 -7.98 35.25
N SER A 254 -24.70 -8.28 33.94
CA SER A 254 -25.14 -9.54 33.32
C SER A 254 -26.58 -10.05 33.50
N SER A 255 -27.34 -10.16 32.39
CA SER A 255 -27.98 -11.42 31.97
C SER A 255 -28.61 -11.34 30.57
N THR A 256 -28.67 -12.51 29.90
CA THR A 256 -29.22 -12.71 28.55
C THR A 256 -30.74 -12.79 28.53
N SER A 257 -31.41 -12.17 27.56
CA SER A 257 -32.63 -12.72 26.91
C SER A 257 -32.97 -11.99 25.61
N SER A 258 -33.50 -12.73 24.64
CA SER A 258 -33.98 -12.20 23.37
C SER A 258 -35.42 -11.68 23.47
N THR A 259 -35.79 -10.68 22.65
CA THR A 259 -37.20 -10.36 22.35
C THR A 259 -37.30 -9.74 20.96
N THR A 260 -38.02 -10.40 20.06
CA THR A 260 -38.39 -9.86 18.75
C THR A 260 -39.43 -8.75 18.92
N MET A 261 -39.21 -7.57 18.33
CA MET A 261 -40.27 -6.58 18.16
C MET A 261 -40.38 -6.10 16.71
N THR A 262 -41.49 -6.47 16.07
CA THR A 262 -41.94 -5.89 14.80
C THR A 262 -42.68 -4.59 15.08
N THR A 263 -42.17 -3.46 14.59
CA THR A 263 -42.80 -2.14 14.74
C THR A 263 -43.17 -1.54 13.39
N THR A 264 -44.33 -1.95 12.87
CA THR A 264 -45.01 -1.19 11.82
C THR A 264 -45.45 0.17 12.39
N SER A 265 -45.23 1.26 11.66
CA SER A 265 -45.82 2.57 11.99
C SER A 265 -46.10 3.34 10.71
N THR A 266 -47.33 3.85 10.57
CA THR A 266 -47.80 4.49 9.34
C THR A 266 -48.72 5.66 9.68
N SER A 267 -48.22 6.88 9.49
CA SER A 267 -48.96 8.15 9.55
C SER A 267 -48.07 9.18 8.84
N THR A 268 -48.29 9.60 7.60
CA THR A 268 -49.53 10.05 6.92
C THR A 268 -50.07 11.36 7.50
N THR A 269 -49.61 12.49 6.97
CA THR A 269 -50.43 13.70 6.87
C THR A 269 -50.10 14.47 5.58
N SER A 270 -51.16 14.85 4.88
CA SER A 270 -51.28 15.72 3.71
C SER A 270 -50.70 17.13 3.94
N SER A 271 -50.49 18.03 2.97
CA SER A 271 -50.43 18.02 1.49
C SER A 271 -50.37 19.46 0.97
N THR A 272 -49.76 19.73 -0.18
CA THR A 272 -50.21 20.73 -1.18
C THR A 272 -49.52 20.42 -2.52
N SER A 273 -50.21 20.65 -3.63
CA SER A 273 -49.74 20.33 -4.99
C SER A 273 -49.69 21.58 -5.88
N THR A 274 -48.90 21.53 -6.96
CA THR A 274 -49.11 22.36 -8.14
C THR A 274 -49.00 21.47 -9.38
N THR A 275 -49.79 21.75 -10.42
CA THR A 275 -50.04 20.82 -11.52
C THR A 275 -49.49 21.36 -12.85
N SER A 276 -49.01 20.46 -13.71
CA SER A 276 -49.20 20.58 -15.17
C SER A 276 -49.16 19.20 -15.80
N SER A 277 -50.08 18.95 -16.73
CA SER A 277 -50.27 17.65 -17.36
C SER A 277 -50.78 17.81 -18.79
N THR A 278 -50.51 16.85 -19.66
CA THR A 278 -51.23 16.69 -20.93
C THR A 278 -51.25 15.21 -21.32
N SER A 279 -52.45 14.69 -21.59
CA SER A 279 -52.69 13.37 -22.20
C SER A 279 -52.61 13.50 -23.73
N THR A 280 -52.91 12.54 -24.62
CA THR A 280 -53.64 11.26 -24.60
C THR A 280 -53.13 10.45 -25.81
N THR A 281 -53.38 9.16 -26.03
CA THR A 281 -54.63 8.60 -26.59
C THR A 281 -54.43 7.08 -26.79
N SER A 282 -55.50 6.27 -26.74
CA SER A 282 -55.46 4.82 -27.01
C SER A 282 -56.08 4.48 -28.37
N SER A 283 -55.68 3.36 -28.99
CA SER A 283 -56.39 2.79 -30.15
C SER A 283 -56.34 1.26 -30.17
N THR A 284 -57.51 0.62 -30.23
CA THR A 284 -57.69 -0.83 -30.34
C THR A 284 -58.49 -1.14 -31.59
N THR A 285 -58.05 -2.07 -32.44
CA THR A 285 -58.84 -2.57 -33.58
C THR A 285 -58.63 -4.08 -33.76
N SER A 286 -59.60 -4.77 -34.37
CA SER A 286 -59.78 -6.21 -34.22
C SER A 286 -59.48 -7.06 -35.47
N SER A 287 -59.10 -8.31 -35.19
CA SER A 287 -59.15 -9.53 -36.03
C SER A 287 -59.84 -9.49 -37.41
N THR A 288 -59.20 -10.11 -38.40
CA THR A 288 -59.88 -10.85 -39.48
C THR A 288 -59.06 -12.10 -39.81
N SER A 289 -59.73 -13.23 -40.07
CA SER A 289 -59.10 -14.55 -40.26
C SER A 289 -59.06 -15.00 -41.72
N THR A 290 -58.01 -15.70 -42.14
CA THR A 290 -58.04 -16.55 -43.34
C THR A 290 -57.21 -17.81 -43.10
N THR A 291 -57.72 -18.96 -43.55
CA THR A 291 -57.17 -20.28 -43.20
C THR A 291 -56.14 -20.76 -44.22
N SER A 292 -55.06 -21.38 -43.76
CA SER A 292 -54.28 -22.35 -44.54
C SER A 292 -53.54 -23.31 -43.63
N SER A 293 -53.49 -24.58 -44.03
CA SER A 293 -52.87 -25.68 -43.30
C SER A 293 -51.35 -25.75 -43.54
N THR A 294 -50.60 -26.41 -42.64
CA THR A 294 -49.86 -27.67 -42.92
C THR A 294 -49.01 -28.09 -41.70
N SER A 295 -48.74 -29.40 -41.59
CA SER A 295 -47.69 -30.06 -40.78
C SER A 295 -47.56 -29.70 -39.29
N THR A 296 -48.10 -30.58 -38.43
CA THR A 296 -47.67 -30.72 -37.04
C THR A 296 -46.27 -31.33 -36.99
N THR A 297 -45.21 -30.53 -36.94
CA THR A 297 -43.85 -31.00 -36.59
C THR A 297 -43.62 -30.79 -35.11
N SER A 298 -43.58 -31.89 -34.34
CA SER A 298 -43.34 -31.86 -32.89
C SER A 298 -41.86 -31.59 -32.60
N SER A 299 -41.45 -30.33 -32.66
CA SER A 299 -40.15 -29.89 -32.14
C SER A 299 -40.16 -29.94 -30.62
N THR A 300 -39.82 -31.10 -30.04
CA THR A 300 -39.56 -31.23 -28.60
C THR A 300 -38.29 -30.45 -28.27
N SER A 301 -38.45 -29.15 -28.03
CA SER A 301 -37.41 -28.28 -27.48
C SER A 301 -37.12 -28.75 -26.05
N THR A 302 -36.15 -29.65 -25.91
CA THR A 302 -35.59 -30.06 -24.62
C THR A 302 -34.87 -28.87 -23.99
N SER A 303 -35.64 -28.06 -23.27
CA SER A 303 -35.11 -27.06 -22.35
C SER A 303 -34.18 -27.79 -21.39
N THR A 304 -32.88 -27.59 -21.54
CA THR A 304 -31.90 -28.07 -20.58
C THR A 304 -32.11 -27.28 -19.30
N VAL A 305 -32.80 -27.88 -18.34
CA VAL A 305 -32.93 -27.33 -16.99
C VAL A 305 -31.54 -27.41 -16.38
N CYS A 306 -30.79 -26.30 -16.39
CA CYS A 306 -29.60 -26.18 -15.55
C CYS A 306 -30.05 -26.37 -14.11
N SER A 307 -29.50 -27.37 -13.41
CA SER A 307 -29.84 -27.65 -12.03
C SER A 307 -29.40 -26.47 -11.15
N THR A 308 -30.37 -25.80 -10.54
CA THR A 308 -30.15 -24.60 -9.71
C THR A 308 -29.61 -24.97 -8.34
N GLU A 309 -28.41 -25.54 -8.31
CA GLU A 309 -27.54 -25.32 -7.14
C GLU A 309 -27.23 -23.81 -7.05
N ALA A 310 -27.04 -23.32 -5.83
CA ALA A 310 -26.80 -21.92 -5.56
C ALA A 310 -26.05 -21.78 -4.23
N PHE A 311 -25.29 -20.69 -4.09
CA PHE A 311 -24.83 -20.26 -2.78
C PHE A 311 -26.04 -19.79 -1.96
N GLN A 312 -26.27 -20.43 -0.81
CA GLN A 312 -27.35 -20.11 0.12
C GLN A 312 -26.74 -19.96 1.53
N PRO A 313 -25.98 -18.87 1.77
CA PRO A 313 -25.29 -18.65 3.04
C PRO A 313 -26.22 -18.27 4.17
N THR A 314 -25.73 -18.33 5.41
CA THR A 314 -26.43 -17.77 6.58
C THR A 314 -26.17 -16.27 6.76
N ALA A 315 -25.00 -15.78 6.32
CA ALA A 315 -24.67 -14.36 6.17
C ALA A 315 -23.65 -14.21 5.03
N TYR A 316 -23.62 -13.08 4.34
CA TYR A 316 -22.56 -12.84 3.34
C TYR A 316 -21.26 -12.44 4.05
N PRO A 317 -20.10 -12.94 3.62
CA PRO A 317 -18.81 -12.56 4.19
C PRO A 317 -18.49 -11.09 3.88
N LEU A 318 -17.82 -10.42 4.80
CA LEU A 318 -17.20 -9.12 4.56
C LEU A 318 -15.79 -9.34 3.98
N ILE A 319 -15.56 -8.79 2.79
CA ILE A 319 -14.34 -9.01 2.00
C ILE A 319 -13.45 -7.76 2.02
N GLY A 320 -12.16 -7.93 2.29
CA GLY A 320 -11.11 -6.95 2.01
C GLY A 320 -10.27 -7.33 0.79
N LEU A 321 -9.63 -6.35 0.16
CA LEU A 321 -8.53 -6.52 -0.80
C LEU A 321 -7.27 -5.85 -0.27
N THR A 322 -6.10 -6.45 -0.48
CA THR A 322 -4.80 -5.79 -0.32
C THR A 322 -3.98 -5.82 -1.60
N THR A 323 -3.18 -4.78 -1.82
CA THR A 323 -2.13 -4.72 -2.83
C THR A 323 -0.81 -4.42 -2.13
N SER A 324 0.23 -5.23 -2.41
CA SER A 324 1.54 -5.10 -1.79
C SER A 324 2.30 -3.82 -2.18
N GLY A 325 3.44 -3.57 -1.55
CA GLY A 325 4.43 -2.63 -2.10
C GLY A 325 5.20 -3.18 -3.30
N GLY A 326 6.08 -2.34 -3.85
CA GLY A 326 6.86 -2.63 -5.06
C GLY A 326 6.74 -1.60 -6.20
N GLY A 327 6.57 -0.32 -5.89
CA GLY A 327 6.52 0.78 -6.88
C GLY A 327 5.55 0.53 -8.05
N TYR A 328 5.95 0.94 -9.26
CA TYR A 328 5.12 0.78 -10.47
C TYR A 328 4.82 -0.68 -10.84
N ARG A 329 5.66 -1.65 -10.45
CA ARG A 329 5.35 -3.09 -10.63
C ARG A 329 4.05 -3.43 -9.89
N SER A 330 3.95 -3.05 -8.63
CA SER A 330 2.76 -3.33 -7.82
C SER A 330 1.55 -2.50 -8.26
N LEU A 331 1.76 -1.22 -8.59
CA LEU A 331 0.68 -0.36 -9.11
C LEU A 331 0.03 -0.98 -10.34
N LEU A 332 0.81 -1.30 -11.38
CA LEU A 332 0.27 -1.75 -12.66
C LEU A 332 -0.28 -3.18 -12.60
N SER A 333 0.37 -4.08 -11.84
CA SER A 333 -0.14 -5.44 -11.61
C SER A 333 -1.45 -5.43 -10.81
N GLY A 334 -1.49 -4.69 -9.68
CA GLY A 334 -2.69 -4.50 -8.87
C GLY A 334 -3.81 -3.79 -9.62
N ALA A 335 -3.50 -2.81 -10.47
CA ALA A 335 -4.45 -2.16 -11.36
C ALA A 335 -5.11 -3.18 -12.30
N GLY A 336 -4.34 -4.08 -12.92
CA GLY A 336 -4.89 -5.17 -13.72
C GLY A 336 -5.78 -6.12 -12.91
N VAL A 337 -5.40 -6.43 -11.66
CA VAL A 337 -6.21 -7.27 -10.77
C VAL A 337 -7.56 -6.60 -10.45
N ILE A 338 -7.56 -5.30 -10.13
CA ILE A 338 -8.77 -4.51 -9.91
C ILE A 338 -9.61 -4.45 -11.19
N GLN A 339 -9.00 -4.17 -12.35
CA GLN A 339 -9.68 -4.15 -13.65
C GLN A 339 -10.40 -5.48 -13.92
N GLY A 340 -9.75 -6.61 -13.65
CA GLY A 340 -10.34 -7.95 -13.78
C GLY A 340 -11.51 -8.21 -12.83
N PHE A 341 -11.47 -7.64 -11.62
CA PHE A 341 -12.56 -7.73 -10.63
C PHE A 341 -13.67 -6.70 -10.81
N ASP A 342 -13.47 -5.64 -11.59
CA ASP A 342 -14.43 -4.53 -11.73
C ASP A 342 -15.40 -4.73 -12.92
N ALA A 343 -16.68 -4.94 -12.62
CA ALA A 343 -17.74 -5.06 -13.63
C ALA A 343 -18.07 -3.74 -14.37
N ARG A 344 -17.42 -2.63 -14.03
CA ARG A 344 -17.44 -1.37 -14.80
C ARG A 344 -16.42 -1.36 -15.94
N ASP A 345 -15.38 -2.20 -15.84
CA ASP A 345 -14.17 -2.12 -16.67
C ASP A 345 -13.88 -3.42 -17.44
N SER A 346 -14.40 -4.57 -16.99
CA SER A 346 -14.23 -5.86 -17.67
C SER A 346 -15.45 -6.78 -17.58
N ASP A 347 -15.48 -7.80 -18.46
CA ASP A 347 -16.45 -8.91 -18.50
C ASP A 347 -15.70 -10.26 -18.39
N THR A 348 -14.79 -10.35 -17.41
CA THR A 348 -14.16 -11.60 -17.02
C THR A 348 -15.12 -12.43 -16.15
N GLY A 349 -14.79 -13.71 -15.92
CA GLY A 349 -15.57 -14.54 -14.99
C GLY A 349 -15.56 -14.05 -13.54
N VAL A 350 -14.61 -13.18 -13.15
CA VAL A 350 -14.49 -12.62 -11.79
C VAL A 350 -14.91 -11.15 -11.69
N SER A 351 -15.38 -10.55 -12.79
CA SER A 351 -15.87 -9.17 -12.82
C SER A 351 -17.16 -9.04 -12.00
N GLY A 352 -17.15 -8.11 -11.04
CA GLY A 352 -18.18 -7.94 -10.01
C GLY A 352 -17.66 -8.21 -8.59
N VAL A 353 -16.48 -8.83 -8.44
CA VAL A 353 -15.82 -9.01 -7.14
C VAL A 353 -15.44 -7.66 -6.53
N TYR A 354 -14.96 -6.69 -7.31
CA TYR A 354 -14.60 -5.35 -6.79
C TYR A 354 -15.81 -4.65 -6.16
N GLN A 355 -16.98 -4.78 -6.79
CA GLN A 355 -18.25 -4.27 -6.26
C GLN A 355 -18.69 -4.95 -4.94
N SER A 356 -18.12 -6.10 -4.57
CA SER A 356 -18.34 -6.80 -3.29
C SER A 356 -17.31 -6.50 -2.19
N LEU A 357 -16.24 -5.76 -2.49
CA LEU A 357 -15.23 -5.39 -1.49
C LEU A 357 -15.78 -4.36 -0.50
N THR A 358 -15.46 -4.53 0.77
CA THR A 358 -15.85 -3.61 1.85
C THR A 358 -14.66 -2.79 2.38
N TYR A 359 -13.45 -3.35 2.32
CA TYR A 359 -12.18 -2.66 2.54
C TYR A 359 -11.23 -2.85 1.35
N GLU A 360 -10.30 -1.92 1.18
CA GLU A 360 -9.17 -2.01 0.26
C GLU A 360 -7.97 -1.36 0.95
N ALA A 361 -6.81 -2.01 0.94
CA ALA A 361 -5.60 -1.47 1.55
C ALA A 361 -4.36 -1.60 0.67
N GLY A 362 -3.46 -0.64 0.78
CA GLY A 362 -2.23 -0.59 0.00
C GLY A 362 -1.09 -0.01 0.80
N LEU A 363 0.13 -0.46 0.49
CA LEU A 363 1.37 0.15 0.95
C LEU A 363 2.31 0.36 -0.23
N SER A 364 3.19 1.36 -0.16
CA SER A 364 4.16 1.68 -1.23
C SER A 364 3.48 1.79 -2.62
N GLY A 365 3.92 1.04 -3.63
CA GLY A 365 3.27 0.96 -4.94
C GLY A 365 1.78 0.59 -4.91
N GLY A 366 1.33 -0.19 -3.93
CA GLY A 366 -0.09 -0.45 -3.67
C GLY A 366 -0.84 0.75 -3.07
N ALA A 367 -0.16 1.57 -2.27
CA ALA A 367 -0.71 2.85 -1.79
C ALA A 367 -0.77 3.90 -2.90
N TRP A 368 0.16 3.90 -3.87
CA TRP A 368 0.07 4.73 -5.08
C TRP A 368 -1.20 4.40 -5.87
N LEU A 369 -1.45 3.10 -6.11
CA LEU A 369 -2.65 2.61 -6.78
C LEU A 369 -3.93 3.05 -6.05
N LEU A 370 -4.04 2.72 -4.76
CA LEU A 370 -5.21 3.05 -3.96
C LEU A 370 -5.43 4.56 -3.83
N SER A 371 -4.36 5.36 -3.77
CA SER A 371 -4.44 6.83 -3.73
C SER A 371 -4.89 7.43 -5.06
N SER A 372 -4.41 6.89 -6.18
CA SER A 372 -4.83 7.30 -7.52
C SER A 372 -6.30 6.95 -7.77
N ILE A 373 -6.75 5.78 -7.31
CA ILE A 373 -8.17 5.40 -7.40
C ILE A 373 -9.02 6.29 -6.48
N ALA A 374 -8.70 6.38 -5.18
CA ALA A 374 -9.52 7.08 -4.20
C ALA A 374 -9.54 8.61 -4.41
N GLY A 375 -8.37 9.23 -4.60
CA GLY A 375 -8.23 10.68 -4.80
C GLY A 375 -8.94 11.20 -6.04
N ASN A 376 -9.05 10.37 -7.09
CA ASN A 376 -9.80 10.68 -8.31
C ASN A 376 -11.29 10.29 -8.23
N ASN A 377 -11.83 10.00 -7.04
CA ASN A 377 -13.22 9.59 -6.79
C ASN A 377 -13.59 8.24 -7.44
N TRP A 378 -12.71 7.25 -7.36
CA TRP A 378 -12.88 5.87 -7.85
C TRP A 378 -13.40 5.78 -9.30
N PRO A 379 -12.63 6.25 -10.30
CA PRO A 379 -12.88 5.96 -11.71
C PRO A 379 -12.63 4.46 -11.99
N THR A 380 -12.64 4.05 -13.27
CA THR A 380 -12.17 2.71 -13.65
C THR A 380 -10.67 2.73 -13.97
N ILE A 381 -10.03 1.56 -14.01
CA ILE A 381 -8.59 1.44 -14.26
C ILE A 381 -8.27 1.89 -15.69
N SER A 382 -9.05 1.45 -16.69
CA SER A 382 -8.85 1.90 -18.08
C SER A 382 -9.01 3.41 -18.25
N SER A 383 -9.79 4.07 -17.38
CA SER A 383 -9.93 5.53 -17.38
C SER A 383 -8.72 6.25 -16.76
N LEU A 384 -8.01 5.65 -15.79
CA LEU A 384 -6.77 6.21 -15.25
C LEU A 384 -5.58 5.91 -16.16
N GLN A 385 -5.50 4.69 -16.68
CA GLN A 385 -4.55 4.23 -17.71
C GLN A 385 -4.47 5.22 -18.87
N THR A 386 -5.55 5.33 -19.66
CA THR A 386 -5.61 6.17 -20.88
C THR A 386 -5.72 7.67 -20.60
N GLY A 387 -6.21 8.06 -19.42
CA GLY A 387 -6.50 9.46 -19.09
C GLY A 387 -5.41 10.19 -18.31
N LEU A 388 -4.47 9.46 -17.69
CA LEU A 388 -3.50 10.01 -16.74
C LEU A 388 -2.15 9.27 -16.79
N TRP A 389 -2.16 7.95 -16.60
CA TRP A 389 -0.96 7.15 -16.33
C TRP A 389 -0.07 6.90 -17.56
N GLU A 390 -0.63 6.56 -18.71
CA GLU A 390 0.13 6.14 -19.90
C GLU A 390 1.25 7.12 -20.31
N GLN A 391 0.92 8.41 -20.40
CA GLN A 391 1.90 9.44 -20.73
C GLN A 391 2.75 9.82 -19.50
N ALA A 392 2.14 9.88 -18.30
CA ALA A 392 2.82 10.29 -17.09
C ALA A 392 3.91 9.31 -16.63
N PHE A 393 3.75 8.01 -16.89
CA PHE A 393 4.75 6.99 -16.56
C PHE A 393 5.81 6.83 -17.66
N GLN A 394 5.50 7.23 -18.90
CA GLN A 394 6.48 7.25 -19.99
C GLN A 394 7.41 8.47 -19.91
N ASP A 395 6.87 9.63 -19.54
CA ASP A 395 7.64 10.87 -19.35
C ASP A 395 7.86 11.13 -17.84
N SER A 396 8.16 10.06 -17.09
CA SER A 396 8.11 10.03 -15.61
C SER A 396 8.93 11.11 -14.94
N VAL A 397 8.27 11.97 -14.16
CA VAL A 397 8.91 13.07 -13.43
C VAL A 397 9.67 12.62 -12.17
N LEU A 398 9.73 11.31 -11.90
CA LEU A 398 10.66 10.71 -10.93
C LEU A 398 12.04 10.41 -11.54
N ILE A 399 12.19 10.53 -12.86
CA ILE A 399 13.49 10.45 -13.54
C ILE A 399 14.16 11.83 -13.50
N PRO A 400 15.40 11.96 -12.97
CA PRO A 400 16.18 13.20 -12.93
C PRO A 400 16.17 14.04 -14.21
N ASP A 401 16.43 13.42 -15.36
CA ASP A 401 16.49 14.12 -16.65
C ASP A 401 15.11 14.69 -17.09
N ASN A 402 14.01 14.03 -16.70
CA ASN A 402 12.63 14.48 -17.00
C ASN A 402 12.18 15.60 -16.03
N LEU A 403 12.62 15.56 -14.76
CA LEU A 403 12.31 16.58 -13.76
C LEU A 403 12.74 17.99 -14.21
N VAL A 404 13.89 18.10 -14.88
CA VAL A 404 14.40 19.36 -15.45
C VAL A 404 13.53 19.87 -16.61
N ALA A 405 12.84 18.99 -17.33
CA ALA A 405 11.89 19.37 -18.39
C ALA A 405 10.52 19.81 -17.82
N ALA A 406 10.11 19.25 -16.67
CA ALA A 406 8.84 19.52 -15.97
C ALA A 406 8.77 20.90 -15.27
N THR A 407 9.29 21.95 -15.92
CA THR A 407 9.51 23.30 -15.35
C THR A 407 8.29 23.98 -14.71
N GLY A 408 7.07 23.64 -15.13
CA GLY A 408 5.83 24.11 -14.47
C GLY A 408 5.65 23.45 -13.10
N ALA A 409 5.49 22.12 -13.10
CA ALA A 409 5.35 21.33 -11.87
C ALA A 409 6.49 21.58 -10.88
N TYR A 410 7.75 21.68 -11.33
CA TYR A 410 8.89 22.01 -10.46
C TYR A 410 8.73 23.37 -9.75
N ALA A 411 8.24 24.39 -10.45
CA ALA A 411 8.01 25.72 -9.87
C ALA A 411 6.85 25.72 -8.87
N ASP A 412 5.76 25.02 -9.18
CA ASP A 412 4.61 24.90 -8.28
C ASP A 412 4.91 24.03 -7.05
N ILE A 413 5.70 22.95 -7.20
CA ILE A 413 6.22 22.16 -6.08
C ILE A 413 7.13 23.03 -5.20
N THR A 414 8.07 23.78 -5.77
CA THR A 414 8.92 24.70 -5.00
C THR A 414 8.08 25.75 -4.24
N ALA A 415 6.96 26.19 -4.80
CA ALA A 415 6.01 27.08 -4.12
C ALA A 415 5.23 26.37 -3.01
N ASP A 416 4.85 25.10 -3.18
CA ASP A 416 4.22 24.26 -2.15
C ASP A 416 5.16 24.01 -0.95
N ILE A 417 6.43 23.66 -1.20
CA ILE A 417 7.45 23.44 -0.16
C ILE A 417 7.66 24.73 0.65
N LEU A 418 7.84 25.86 -0.03
CA LEU A 418 7.96 27.18 0.60
C LEU A 418 6.68 27.58 1.34
N ALA A 419 5.50 27.16 0.90
CA ALA A 419 4.24 27.45 1.60
C ALA A 419 4.09 26.61 2.88
N LYS A 420 4.52 25.33 2.88
CA LYS A 420 4.54 24.46 4.07
C LYS A 420 5.50 24.99 5.14
N ASP A 421 6.73 25.35 4.76
CA ASP A 421 7.71 25.98 5.65
C ASP A 421 7.19 27.30 6.26
N LEU A 422 6.67 28.20 5.43
CA LEU A 422 6.11 29.49 5.89
C LEU A 422 4.84 29.34 6.75
N ALA A 423 4.18 28.18 6.74
CA ALA A 423 3.09 27.84 7.66
C ALA A 423 3.58 27.32 9.03
N GLY A 424 4.90 27.09 9.19
CA GLY A 424 5.53 26.61 10.41
C GLY A 424 5.76 25.10 10.46
N PHE A 425 5.66 24.41 9.33
CA PHE A 425 5.83 22.95 9.23
C PHE A 425 7.07 22.64 8.37
N PRO A 426 8.22 22.26 8.97
CA PRO A 426 9.42 22.01 8.20
C PRO A 426 9.22 20.80 7.25
N PRO A 427 9.38 20.97 5.93
CA PRO A 427 9.22 19.89 4.96
C PRO A 427 10.31 18.82 5.10
N THR A 428 10.18 17.73 4.34
CA THR A 428 11.21 16.69 4.18
C THR A 428 11.35 16.32 2.70
N LEU A 429 12.25 15.39 2.32
CA LEU A 429 12.34 14.86 0.95
C LEU A 429 11.03 14.20 0.49
N THR A 430 10.24 13.68 1.44
CA THR A 430 8.91 13.09 1.18
C THR A 430 7.89 14.11 0.65
N ASP A 431 8.03 15.40 0.98
CA ASP A 431 7.12 16.43 0.47
C ASP A 431 7.20 16.62 -1.06
N PRO A 432 8.35 17.00 -1.66
CA PRO A 432 8.43 17.14 -3.11
C PRO A 432 8.28 15.79 -3.84
N TYR A 433 8.72 14.67 -3.24
CA TYR A 433 8.48 13.32 -3.76
C TYR A 433 6.99 12.98 -3.87
N GLY A 434 6.23 13.17 -2.80
CA GLY A 434 4.78 12.95 -2.77
C GLY A 434 4.05 13.83 -3.77
N ARG A 435 4.54 15.06 -4.01
CA ARG A 435 4.01 15.95 -5.05
C ARG A 435 4.34 15.47 -6.47
N LEU A 436 5.58 15.04 -6.75
CA LEU A 436 5.93 14.46 -8.07
C LEU A 436 5.10 13.22 -8.38
N LEU A 437 4.88 12.33 -7.40
CA LEU A 437 3.94 11.22 -7.53
C LEU A 437 2.51 11.73 -7.79
N SER A 438 2.05 12.78 -7.09
CA SER A 438 0.71 13.34 -7.30
C SER A 438 0.48 13.83 -8.73
N TYR A 439 1.46 14.48 -9.38
CA TYR A 439 1.37 14.90 -10.78
C TYR A 439 1.19 13.74 -11.78
N GLN A 440 1.52 12.51 -11.39
CA GLN A 440 1.36 11.30 -12.21
C GLN A 440 0.12 10.47 -11.83
N LEU A 441 -0.49 10.75 -10.67
CA LEU A 441 -1.49 9.88 -10.03
C LEU A 441 -2.82 10.57 -9.69
N LEU A 442 -2.87 11.91 -9.65
CA LEU A 442 -4.08 12.70 -9.37
C LEU A 442 -4.40 13.67 -10.51
N TYR A 443 -5.67 13.78 -10.87
CA TYR A 443 -6.13 14.74 -11.88
C TYR A 443 -6.07 16.18 -11.37
N GLY A 444 -5.62 17.08 -12.24
CA GLY A 444 -5.59 18.52 -12.03
C GLY A 444 -4.29 19.12 -12.54
N ASP A 445 -4.33 20.35 -13.06
CA ASP A 445 -3.14 21.04 -13.59
C ASP A 445 -2.05 21.28 -12.50
N ASP A 446 -2.44 21.21 -11.22
CA ASP A 446 -1.59 21.31 -10.03
C ASP A 446 -1.23 19.95 -9.40
N GLY A 447 -1.52 18.83 -10.09
CA GLY A 447 -1.34 17.48 -9.56
C GLY A 447 -2.19 17.22 -8.30
N GLY A 448 -3.44 17.67 -8.29
CA GLY A 448 -4.40 17.39 -7.22
C GLY A 448 -4.03 18.00 -5.86
N VAL A 449 -3.45 19.19 -5.81
CA VAL A 449 -2.80 19.75 -4.59
C VAL A 449 -3.74 19.90 -3.39
N THR A 450 -5.05 20.02 -3.61
CA THR A 450 -6.07 20.12 -2.55
C THR A 450 -6.71 18.79 -2.15
N VAL A 451 -6.28 17.66 -2.71
CA VAL A 451 -6.82 16.33 -2.35
C VAL A 451 -6.19 15.89 -1.03
N THR A 452 -7.03 15.58 -0.04
CA THR A 452 -6.61 15.08 1.28
C THR A 452 -7.31 13.76 1.60
N THR A 453 -6.69 12.96 2.47
CA THR A 453 -7.20 11.63 2.82
C THR A 453 -8.53 11.73 3.58
N SER A 454 -8.70 12.74 4.44
CA SER A 454 -9.99 13.07 5.06
C SER A 454 -10.99 13.68 4.07
N GLY A 455 -10.52 14.43 3.06
CA GLY A 455 -11.33 14.97 1.97
C GLY A 455 -12.05 13.90 1.16
N LEU A 456 -11.51 12.68 1.10
CA LEU A 456 -12.16 11.50 0.49
C LEU A 456 -13.57 11.26 1.05
N THR A 457 -13.82 11.62 2.32
CA THR A 457 -15.13 11.47 2.96
C THR A 457 -16.25 12.30 2.32
N SER A 458 -15.90 13.33 1.54
CA SER A 458 -16.84 14.20 0.82
C SER A 458 -17.19 13.71 -0.59
N LEU A 459 -16.44 12.74 -1.13
CA LEU A 459 -16.53 12.33 -2.53
C LEU A 459 -17.80 11.51 -2.81
N SER A 460 -18.32 11.59 -4.04
CA SER A 460 -19.65 11.04 -4.37
C SER A 460 -19.72 9.51 -4.27
N ASN A 461 -18.64 8.80 -4.62
CA ASN A 461 -18.62 7.34 -4.54
C ASN A 461 -18.44 6.83 -3.11
N PHE A 462 -17.70 7.57 -2.28
CA PHE A 462 -17.56 7.29 -0.84
C PHE A 462 -18.87 7.56 -0.08
N THR A 463 -19.46 8.74 -0.25
CA THR A 463 -20.74 9.13 0.40
C THR A 463 -21.95 8.30 -0.04
N SER A 464 -21.87 7.62 -1.18
CA SER A 464 -22.88 6.64 -1.64
C SER A 464 -22.55 5.19 -1.28
N TYR A 465 -21.44 4.94 -0.57
CA TYR A 465 -20.94 3.62 -0.16
C TYR A 465 -20.77 2.64 -1.32
N ASN A 466 -20.49 3.16 -2.52
CA ASN A 466 -20.32 2.34 -3.74
C ASN A 466 -18.94 1.67 -3.83
N VAL A 467 -18.01 2.06 -2.97
CA VAL A 467 -16.58 1.71 -3.01
C VAL A 467 -16.11 1.11 -1.67
N PRO A 468 -15.04 0.30 -1.67
CA PRO A 468 -14.41 -0.14 -0.42
C PRO A 468 -13.85 1.04 0.39
N TYR A 469 -13.69 0.83 1.70
CA TYR A 469 -13.02 1.77 2.60
C TYR A 469 -11.49 1.67 2.42
N PRO A 470 -10.78 2.77 2.07
CA PRO A 470 -9.35 2.75 1.82
C PRO A 470 -8.53 2.82 3.12
N ILE A 471 -7.44 2.04 3.20
CA ILE A 471 -6.44 2.10 4.27
C ILE A 471 -5.04 2.14 3.63
N PHE A 472 -4.22 3.13 3.98
CA PHE A 472 -2.81 3.20 3.61
C PHE A 472 -1.97 2.80 4.83
N THR A 473 -0.85 2.10 4.63
CA THR A 473 0.06 1.75 5.75
C THR A 473 1.49 2.22 5.56
N SER A 474 2.18 2.48 6.67
CA SER A 474 3.57 2.95 6.76
C SER A 474 4.21 2.44 8.05
N LEU A 475 5.54 2.32 8.09
CA LEU A 475 6.28 1.88 9.28
C LEU A 475 6.86 3.06 10.05
N GLY A 476 6.93 2.95 11.38
CA GLY A 476 7.57 3.93 12.26
C GLY A 476 9.01 3.59 12.63
N VAL A 477 9.89 4.60 12.67
CA VAL A 477 11.32 4.46 13.01
C VAL A 477 11.65 5.19 14.32
N GLN A 478 12.35 4.51 15.23
CA GLN A 478 12.81 5.05 16.52
C GLN A 478 14.11 5.86 16.36
N THR A 479 14.03 6.98 15.63
CA THR A 479 15.18 7.87 15.36
C THR A 479 15.78 8.47 16.65
N ASN A 480 14.97 8.56 17.70
CA ASN A 480 15.35 8.92 19.07
C ASN A 480 16.31 7.91 19.74
N GLU A 481 16.31 6.66 19.29
CA GLU A 481 17.22 5.59 19.75
C GLU A 481 18.46 5.46 18.85
N GLY A 482 18.49 6.16 17.71
CA GLY A 482 19.58 6.17 16.73
C GLY A 482 19.36 5.26 15.53
N GLU A 483 18.17 4.65 15.39
CA GLU A 483 17.83 3.76 14.27
C GLU A 483 17.48 4.55 13.00
N CYS A 484 17.82 4.00 11.83
CA CYS A 484 17.51 4.56 10.51
C CYS A 484 16.41 3.81 9.74
N THR A 485 16.16 2.55 10.09
CA THR A 485 15.17 1.67 9.45
C THR A 485 14.27 1.06 10.52
N PRO A 486 13.03 0.66 10.19
CA PRO A 486 12.15 0.01 11.15
C PRO A 486 12.68 -1.39 11.50
N PRO A 487 12.59 -1.84 12.76
CA PRO A 487 12.91 -3.22 13.11
C PRO A 487 11.87 -4.19 12.50
N PRO A 488 12.13 -5.51 12.48
CA PRO A 488 11.17 -6.50 11.95
C PRO A 488 9.79 -6.50 12.63
N ASN A 489 9.70 -6.00 13.87
CA ASN A 489 8.46 -5.76 14.60
C ASN A 489 8.10 -4.26 14.69
N GLY A 490 8.55 -3.45 13.71
CA GLY A 490 8.35 -2.00 13.66
C GLY A 490 6.87 -1.61 13.67
N THR A 491 6.58 -0.48 14.31
CA THR A 491 5.20 -0.01 14.52
C THR A 491 4.50 0.21 13.19
N GLN A 492 3.44 -0.55 12.93
CA GLN A 492 2.62 -0.40 11.72
C GLN A 492 1.55 0.66 11.93
N TYR A 493 1.67 1.77 11.21
CA TYR A 493 0.68 2.84 11.20
C TYR A 493 -0.31 2.65 10.05
N GLU A 494 -1.58 2.95 10.33
CA GLU A 494 -2.63 3.14 9.34
C GLU A 494 -2.92 4.63 9.16
N ILE A 495 -3.06 5.06 7.91
CA ILE A 495 -3.62 6.35 7.52
C ILE A 495 -4.91 6.06 6.74
N HIS A 496 -6.07 6.48 7.24
CA HIS A 496 -7.35 6.25 6.56
C HIS A 496 -8.32 7.44 6.74
N PRO A 497 -9.41 7.57 5.95
CA PRO A 497 -10.16 8.83 5.82
C PRO A 497 -10.64 9.47 7.12
N TYR A 498 -11.01 8.68 8.12
CA TYR A 498 -11.44 9.23 9.42
C TYR A 498 -10.31 9.39 10.43
N GLU A 499 -9.32 8.50 10.48
CA GLU A 499 -8.38 8.39 11.59
C GLU A 499 -6.98 7.87 11.15
N PHE A 500 -5.96 8.23 11.92
CA PHE A 500 -4.57 7.81 11.77
C PHE A 500 -4.06 7.27 13.11
N GLY A 501 -3.28 6.19 13.09
CA GLY A 501 -2.72 5.62 14.30
C GLY A 501 -2.22 4.20 14.11
N SER A 502 -2.15 3.45 15.21
CA SER A 502 -1.68 2.06 15.20
C SER A 502 -2.38 1.23 16.27
N TRP A 503 -2.55 -0.07 15.99
CA TRP A 503 -3.03 -1.06 16.94
C TRP A 503 -1.93 -1.57 17.88
N ASP A 504 -0.67 -1.41 17.48
CA ASP A 504 0.50 -2.04 18.09
C ASP A 504 0.73 -1.55 19.53
N GLU A 505 1.25 -2.43 20.39
CA GLU A 505 1.63 -2.04 21.76
C GLU A 505 2.71 -0.94 21.73
N GLY A 506 2.57 0.06 22.59
CA GLY A 506 3.42 1.26 22.57
C GLY A 506 2.83 2.43 21.78
N VAL A 507 1.85 2.20 20.91
CA VAL A 507 0.97 3.27 20.37
C VAL A 507 -0.47 3.03 20.81
N ALA A 508 -1.09 1.92 20.39
CA ALA A 508 -2.43 1.48 20.76
C ALA A 508 -3.50 2.59 20.74
N ALA A 509 -3.41 3.51 19.77
CA ALA A 509 -4.18 4.75 19.73
C ALA A 509 -4.38 5.27 18.30
N PHE A 510 -5.43 6.07 18.11
CA PHE A 510 -5.81 6.71 16.85
C PHE A 510 -6.20 8.17 17.09
N THR A 511 -5.82 9.06 16.18
CA THR A 511 -6.26 10.46 16.10
C THR A 511 -7.13 10.69 14.86
N GLN A 512 -7.91 11.78 14.79
CA GLN A 512 -8.68 12.13 13.59
C GLN A 512 -7.78 12.65 12.46
N THR A 513 -7.85 12.06 11.26
CA THR A 513 -6.95 12.34 10.11
C THR A 513 -7.00 13.79 9.64
N GLU A 514 -8.20 14.38 9.63
CA GLU A 514 -8.44 15.80 9.28
C GLU A 514 -7.53 16.77 10.07
N TYR A 515 -7.12 16.40 11.29
CA TYR A 515 -6.40 17.29 12.21
C TYR A 515 -4.92 16.95 12.41
N LEU A 516 -4.29 16.17 11.52
CA LEU A 516 -2.93 15.64 11.70
C LEU A 516 -1.81 16.68 11.89
N GLY A 517 -1.99 17.92 11.42
CA GLY A 517 -1.02 19.01 11.66
C GLY A 517 -1.10 19.64 13.05
N SER A 518 -1.96 19.12 13.94
CA SER A 518 -2.26 19.77 15.23
C SER A 518 -1.28 19.36 16.33
N SER A 519 -0.63 20.34 16.95
CA SER A 519 0.16 20.12 18.18
C SER A 519 -0.76 19.67 19.32
N LEU A 520 -0.63 18.40 19.74
CA LEU A 520 -1.37 17.82 20.86
C LEU A 520 -0.46 17.56 22.07
N SER A 521 -1.07 17.46 23.25
CA SER A 521 -0.46 17.00 24.50
C SER A 521 -1.53 16.26 25.31
N GLY A 522 -1.26 15.02 25.72
CA GLY A 522 -2.23 14.18 26.42
C GLY A 522 -3.50 13.91 25.60
N GLY A 523 -3.38 13.85 24.27
CA GLY A 523 -4.51 13.68 23.35
C GLY A 523 -5.43 14.90 23.19
N SER A 524 -5.02 16.08 23.70
CA SER A 524 -5.76 17.35 23.60
C SER A 524 -4.92 18.44 22.91
N PRO A 525 -5.53 19.40 22.18
CA PRO A 525 -4.79 20.52 21.57
C PRO A 525 -4.00 21.35 22.59
N THR A 526 -2.75 21.66 22.29
CA THR A 526 -1.89 22.51 23.16
C THR A 526 -2.42 23.95 23.27
N VAL A 527 -3.17 24.41 22.27
CA VAL A 527 -3.95 25.66 22.30
C VAL A 527 -5.43 25.34 22.13
N ALA A 528 -6.23 25.61 23.17
CA ALA A 528 -7.63 25.19 23.23
C ALA A 528 -8.47 25.72 22.05
N GLY A 529 -9.00 24.79 21.25
CA GLY A 529 -9.85 25.08 20.09
C GLY A 529 -9.09 25.40 18.79
N VAL A 530 -7.75 25.38 18.79
CA VAL A 530 -6.91 25.64 17.61
C VAL A 530 -6.28 24.33 17.12
N CYS A 531 -6.61 23.97 15.88
CA CYS A 531 -6.09 22.78 15.19
C CYS A 531 -5.58 23.17 13.79
N TYR A 532 -4.97 22.23 13.07
CA TYR A 532 -4.56 22.42 11.67
C TYR A 532 -5.11 21.32 10.77
N THR A 533 -5.49 21.69 9.55
CA THR A 533 -6.03 20.83 8.49
C THR A 533 -5.12 20.84 7.25
N ASN A 534 -5.36 19.95 6.29
CA ASN A 534 -4.58 19.73 5.06
C ASN A 534 -3.21 19.05 5.23
N TYR A 535 -2.77 18.73 6.45
CA TYR A 535 -1.54 17.94 6.67
C TYR A 535 -1.64 16.52 6.08
N ASP A 536 -2.87 16.01 5.96
CA ASP A 536 -3.24 14.71 5.39
C ASP A 536 -3.37 14.73 3.86
N ASN A 537 -2.65 15.63 3.18
CA ASN A 537 -2.56 15.69 1.72
C ASN A 537 -2.29 14.31 1.11
N GLN A 538 -3.06 13.92 0.11
CA GLN A 538 -3.03 12.57 -0.47
C GLN A 538 -1.66 12.24 -1.07
N GLY A 539 -0.98 13.23 -1.64
CA GLY A 539 0.39 13.14 -2.14
C GLY A 539 1.42 12.88 -1.04
N TYR A 540 1.31 13.61 0.08
CA TYR A 540 2.15 13.35 1.25
C TYR A 540 1.89 11.97 1.85
N VAL A 541 0.62 11.53 1.92
CA VAL A 541 0.24 10.20 2.44
C VAL A 541 0.75 9.05 1.56
N LEU A 542 0.64 9.14 0.24
CA LEU A 542 1.17 8.12 -0.66
C LEU A 542 2.71 8.13 -0.69
N GLY A 543 3.34 9.31 -0.54
CA GLY A 543 4.78 9.45 -0.37
C GLY A 543 5.28 8.84 0.95
N THR A 544 4.59 9.10 2.07
CA THR A 544 4.83 8.49 3.38
C THR A 544 4.85 6.97 3.27
N SER A 545 3.85 6.39 2.62
CA SER A 545 3.74 4.94 2.44
C SER A 545 4.82 4.34 1.52
N SER A 546 5.62 5.16 0.82
CA SER A 546 6.56 4.73 -0.23
C SER A 546 7.93 5.42 -0.22
N ASN A 547 8.36 6.00 0.91
CA ASN A 547 9.64 6.72 0.99
C ASN A 547 10.72 5.82 1.60
N LEU A 548 11.79 5.60 0.83
CA LEU A 548 12.96 4.76 1.17
C LEU A 548 14.23 5.62 1.40
N PHE A 549 14.09 6.94 1.53
CA PHE A 549 15.24 7.85 1.68
C PHE A 549 15.96 7.64 3.03
N ASN A 550 15.29 7.03 4.00
CA ASN A 550 15.83 6.63 5.29
C ASN A 550 16.92 5.54 5.18
N GLU A 551 16.88 4.69 4.14
CA GLU A 551 17.94 3.70 3.85
C GLU A 551 19.32 4.36 3.68
N LEU A 552 19.36 5.62 3.24
CA LEU A 552 20.60 6.40 3.11
C LEU A 552 21.28 6.64 4.47
N CYS A 553 20.50 6.74 5.56
CA CYS A 553 20.93 6.99 6.94
C CYS A 553 21.84 8.23 7.17
N VAL A 554 22.08 9.04 6.13
CA VAL A 554 22.86 10.30 6.15
C VAL A 554 22.07 11.43 5.49
N ALA A 555 22.42 12.68 5.81
CA ALA A 555 21.85 13.85 5.14
C ALA A 555 22.27 13.88 3.66
N VAL A 556 21.43 14.46 2.81
CA VAL A 556 21.63 14.49 1.35
C VAL A 556 21.80 15.94 0.86
N PRO A 557 22.76 16.25 -0.03
CA PRO A 557 23.82 15.38 -0.56
C PRO A 557 24.95 15.15 0.45
N SER A 558 25.68 14.04 0.32
CA SER A 558 26.81 13.68 1.20
C SER A 558 27.95 13.02 0.44
N GLU A 559 29.20 13.37 0.78
CA GLU A 559 30.41 12.71 0.27
C GLU A 559 30.68 11.34 0.93
N ASP A 560 29.91 10.98 1.98
CA ASP A 560 30.07 9.76 2.78
C ASP A 560 29.07 8.63 2.42
N VAL A 561 28.23 8.79 1.37
CA VAL A 561 27.33 7.72 0.91
C VAL A 561 28.13 6.60 0.24
N SER A 562 27.95 5.35 0.69
CA SER A 562 28.54 4.18 0.01
C SER A 562 27.76 3.78 -1.24
N GLU A 563 28.34 4.07 -2.42
CA GLU A 563 27.84 3.65 -3.74
C GLU A 563 27.56 2.13 -3.82
N ASP A 564 28.27 1.31 -3.03
CA ASP A 564 28.13 -0.15 -2.99
C ASP A 564 26.85 -0.68 -2.29
N SER A 565 26.11 0.16 -1.56
CA SER A 565 25.01 -0.28 -0.67
C SER A 565 23.64 0.32 -0.94
N THR A 566 23.53 1.24 -1.89
CA THR A 566 22.32 2.06 -2.14
C THR A 566 21.90 1.93 -3.60
N ASP A 567 20.60 1.83 -3.90
CA ASP A 567 20.16 1.94 -5.29
C ASP A 567 20.44 3.36 -5.82
N ALA A 568 21.25 3.45 -6.87
CA ALA A 568 21.66 4.73 -7.46
C ALA A 568 20.49 5.58 -7.96
N THR A 569 19.33 4.97 -8.24
CA THR A 569 18.08 5.64 -8.60
C THR A 569 17.49 6.37 -7.40
N ILE A 570 17.48 5.74 -6.22
CA ILE A 570 17.00 6.33 -4.97
C ILE A 570 17.95 7.44 -4.49
N LEU A 571 19.27 7.23 -4.59
CA LEU A 571 20.26 8.26 -4.29
C LEU A 571 20.11 9.48 -5.21
N GLY A 572 20.06 9.29 -6.54
CA GLY A 572 19.92 10.38 -7.49
C GLY A 572 18.62 11.18 -7.30
N LEU A 573 17.50 10.48 -7.05
CA LEU A 573 16.23 11.13 -6.73
C LEU A 573 16.32 11.93 -5.42
N ALA A 574 16.94 11.37 -4.36
CA ALA A 574 17.14 12.09 -3.10
C ALA A 574 18.03 13.34 -3.28
N GLU A 575 19.08 13.27 -4.10
CA GLU A 575 19.93 14.42 -4.42
C GLU A 575 19.14 15.53 -5.13
N ASP A 576 18.35 15.21 -6.16
CA ASP A 576 17.53 16.23 -6.86
C ASP A 576 16.44 16.84 -5.95
N LEU A 577 15.80 16.03 -5.11
CA LEU A 577 14.80 16.50 -4.14
C LEU A 577 15.44 17.39 -3.06
N SER A 578 16.68 17.11 -2.66
CA SER A 578 17.41 17.93 -1.69
C SER A 578 17.61 19.37 -2.16
N VAL A 579 17.75 19.59 -3.49
CA VAL A 579 17.85 20.93 -4.09
C VAL A 579 16.59 21.77 -3.87
N ILE A 580 15.41 21.14 -3.75
CA ILE A 580 14.16 21.83 -3.43
C ILE A 580 14.09 22.16 -1.94
N VAL A 581 14.46 21.22 -1.07
CA VAL A 581 14.41 21.40 0.40
C VAL A 581 15.45 22.41 0.90
N ASP A 582 16.66 22.44 0.33
CA ASP A 582 17.72 23.43 0.67
C ASP A 582 17.29 24.89 0.40
N THR A 583 16.23 25.11 -0.38
CA THR A 583 15.66 26.47 -0.59
C THR A 583 14.96 27.04 0.64
N VAL A 584 14.54 26.19 1.59
CA VAL A 584 13.84 26.59 2.82
C VAL A 584 14.67 26.37 4.09
N HIS A 585 15.35 25.23 4.20
CA HIS A 585 16.28 24.95 5.29
C HIS A 585 17.39 23.99 4.86
N VAL A 586 18.53 24.04 5.55
CA VAL A 586 19.63 23.07 5.36
C VAL A 586 19.08 21.65 5.55
N VAL A 587 19.38 20.76 4.61
CA VAL A 587 18.94 19.36 4.63
C VAL A 587 19.72 18.56 5.68
N THR A 588 19.03 17.68 6.38
CA THR A 588 19.52 16.87 7.50
C THR A 588 18.99 15.45 7.42
N THR A 589 19.50 14.53 8.26
CA THR A 589 18.96 13.16 8.36
C THR A 589 17.49 13.10 8.73
N ARG A 590 16.93 14.12 9.42
CA ARG A 590 15.48 14.25 9.68
C ARG A 590 14.67 14.21 8.39
N ASP A 591 15.24 14.73 7.30
CA ASP A 591 14.50 15.02 6.08
C ASP A 591 14.44 13.81 5.14
N ASN A 592 15.06 12.70 5.54
CA ASN A 592 14.96 11.39 4.91
C ASN A 592 13.68 10.61 5.29
N TYR A 593 12.83 11.16 6.17
CA TYR A 593 11.61 10.53 6.67
C TYR A 593 10.36 11.33 6.29
N ALA A 594 9.19 10.70 6.32
CA ALA A 594 7.94 11.44 6.44
C ALA A 594 7.69 11.81 7.91
N VAL A 595 7.84 13.10 8.24
CA VAL A 595 7.65 13.59 9.62
C VAL A 595 6.21 14.04 9.86
N TYR A 596 5.66 13.69 11.02
CA TYR A 596 4.32 14.07 11.46
C TYR A 596 4.37 14.60 12.91
N PRO A 597 3.75 15.75 13.24
CA PRO A 597 3.59 16.19 14.62
C PRO A 597 2.87 15.10 15.42
N ASN A 598 3.44 14.65 16.54
CA ASN A 598 2.96 13.46 17.22
C ASN A 598 1.61 13.71 17.94
N PRO A 599 0.49 13.12 17.50
CA PRO A 599 -0.80 13.30 18.18
C PRO A 599 -0.84 12.60 19.55
N PHE A 600 0.07 11.65 19.78
CA PHE A 600 0.18 10.85 20.99
C PHE A 600 1.21 11.39 22.00
N PHE A 601 1.76 12.59 21.76
CA PHE A 601 2.70 13.23 22.70
C PHE A 601 2.05 13.40 24.09
N GLN A 602 2.74 12.94 25.12
CA GLN A 602 2.29 12.88 26.52
C GLN A 602 0.96 12.13 26.74
N TYR A 603 0.54 11.28 25.80
CA TYR A 603 -0.65 10.44 25.92
C TYR A 603 -0.23 9.05 26.46
N SER A 604 -0.39 8.86 27.78
CA SER A 604 0.22 7.76 28.53
C SER A 604 -0.12 6.31 28.15
N PRO A 605 -1.14 5.99 27.31
CA PRO A 605 -1.26 4.65 26.71
C PRO A 605 -0.20 4.36 25.64
N SER A 606 0.36 5.39 25.00
CA SER A 606 1.27 5.27 23.85
C SER A 606 2.74 5.34 24.28
N THR A 607 3.15 4.39 25.13
CA THR A 607 4.43 4.39 25.85
C THR A 607 5.71 4.42 24.99
N LEU A 608 5.65 4.02 23.72
CA LEU A 608 6.79 4.06 22.80
C LEU A 608 7.03 5.48 22.23
N VAL A 609 5.96 6.27 22.12
CA VAL A 609 5.96 7.57 21.43
C VAL A 609 5.57 8.75 22.32
N GLU A 610 5.04 8.53 23.54
CA GLU A 610 4.55 9.63 24.40
C GLU A 610 5.62 10.67 24.79
N SER A 611 6.90 10.34 24.64
CA SER A 611 8.04 11.23 24.91
C SER A 611 8.57 11.98 23.67
N GLN A 612 8.05 11.67 22.47
CA GLN A 612 8.51 12.20 21.19
C GLN A 612 7.55 13.29 20.70
N GLU A 613 8.05 14.46 20.29
CA GLU A 613 7.21 15.57 19.77
C GLU A 613 6.78 15.35 18.30
N ASP A 614 7.56 14.57 17.55
CA ASP A 614 7.32 14.16 16.16
C ASP A 614 7.29 12.62 16.06
N LEU A 615 6.66 12.11 14.98
CA LEU A 615 6.76 10.73 14.49
C LEU A 615 7.52 10.71 13.17
N PHE A 616 8.31 9.65 12.95
CA PHE A 616 9.12 9.44 11.75
C PHE A 616 8.62 8.19 11.02
N LEU A 617 8.05 8.37 9.82
CA LEU A 617 7.39 7.31 9.04
C LEU A 617 8.08 7.06 7.69
N VAL A 618 8.12 5.79 7.30
CA VAL A 618 8.81 5.27 6.10
C VAL A 618 7.93 4.27 5.33
N ASP A 619 8.44 3.70 4.24
CA ASP A 619 7.73 2.72 3.41
C ASP A 619 7.14 1.58 4.26
N GLY A 620 5.90 1.17 3.95
CA GLY A 620 5.22 0.12 4.71
C GLY A 620 5.85 -1.28 4.58
N GLY A 621 6.73 -1.51 3.60
CA GLY A 621 7.29 -2.82 3.27
C GLY A 621 8.62 -3.16 3.96
N GLU A 622 9.34 -2.18 4.52
CA GLU A 622 10.73 -2.36 5.02
C GLU A 622 10.90 -3.44 6.10
N ALA A 623 9.85 -3.76 6.88
CA ALA A 623 9.88 -4.80 7.91
C ALA A 623 9.59 -6.23 7.37
N LEU A 624 9.82 -6.49 6.07
CA LEU A 624 9.49 -7.75 5.38
C LEU A 624 8.02 -8.18 5.59
N GLN A 625 7.12 -7.20 5.57
CA GLN A 625 5.68 -7.33 5.73
C GLN A 625 4.97 -6.59 4.58
N ASN A 626 5.51 -6.70 3.36
CA ASN A 626 5.10 -5.94 2.18
C ASN A 626 3.64 -6.19 1.72
N ASN A 627 2.91 -7.11 2.36
CA ASN A 627 1.47 -7.30 2.19
C ASN A 627 0.72 -6.64 3.39
N PRO A 628 -0.17 -5.63 3.20
CA PRO A 628 -0.86 -4.96 4.31
C PRO A 628 -2.01 -5.79 4.93
N ILE A 629 -1.68 -6.97 5.49
CA ILE A 629 -2.59 -7.92 6.15
C ILE A 629 -2.89 -7.50 7.60
N TRP A 630 -1.91 -6.87 8.27
CA TRP A 630 -1.97 -6.49 9.68
C TRP A 630 -3.25 -5.69 10.07
N PRO A 631 -3.69 -4.66 9.31
CA PRO A 631 -4.96 -3.95 9.55
C PRO A 631 -6.18 -4.84 9.72
N PHE A 632 -6.20 -6.02 9.10
CA PHE A 632 -7.36 -6.91 9.05
C PHE A 632 -7.40 -7.90 10.21
N LEU A 633 -6.26 -8.14 10.88
CA LEU A 633 -6.20 -8.98 12.08
C LEU A 633 -7.02 -8.33 13.22
N HIS A 634 -6.90 -7.01 13.39
CA HIS A 634 -7.61 -6.21 14.39
C HIS A 634 -9.08 -5.90 14.03
N ARG A 635 -9.55 -6.27 12.84
CA ARG A 635 -10.92 -6.04 12.34
C ARG A 635 -11.74 -7.34 12.35
N PRO A 636 -12.37 -7.73 13.48
CA PRO A 636 -12.98 -9.05 13.66
C PRO A 636 -14.19 -9.35 12.76
N LEU A 637 -14.74 -8.33 12.09
CA LEU A 637 -15.84 -8.48 11.14
C LEU A 637 -15.39 -8.84 9.71
N VAL A 638 -14.09 -8.89 9.42
CA VAL A 638 -13.57 -9.19 8.08
C VAL A 638 -13.35 -10.69 7.96
N ASP A 639 -14.20 -11.38 7.20
CA ASP A 639 -14.18 -12.85 7.07
C ASP A 639 -13.16 -13.34 6.04
N VAL A 640 -12.95 -12.54 4.98
CA VAL A 640 -12.11 -12.89 3.82
C VAL A 640 -11.21 -11.71 3.46
N LEU A 641 -9.93 -12.01 3.21
CA LEU A 641 -8.96 -11.05 2.68
C LEU A 641 -8.37 -11.58 1.37
N ILE A 642 -8.62 -10.89 0.27
CA ILE A 642 -7.91 -11.14 -0.99
C ILE A 642 -6.58 -10.40 -0.91
N VAL A 643 -5.46 -11.09 -1.13
CA VAL A 643 -4.11 -10.51 -1.07
C VAL A 643 -3.49 -10.59 -2.45
N ASN A 644 -3.33 -9.47 -3.15
CA ASN A 644 -2.50 -9.40 -4.34
C ASN A 644 -1.07 -9.06 -3.94
N ASP A 645 -0.17 -10.03 -4.17
CA ASP A 645 1.23 -9.94 -3.81
C ASP A 645 2.11 -9.72 -5.05
N ASN A 646 2.78 -8.57 -5.09
CA ASN A 646 3.72 -8.16 -6.13
C ASN A 646 5.14 -7.93 -5.55
N SER A 647 5.48 -8.59 -4.45
CA SER A 647 6.78 -8.47 -3.76
C SER A 647 7.94 -9.02 -4.61
N ALA A 648 9.17 -8.61 -4.30
CA ALA A 648 10.37 -8.82 -5.12
C ALA A 648 11.32 -9.90 -4.57
N ASP A 649 10.76 -10.93 -3.92
CA ASP A 649 11.46 -11.88 -3.05
C ASP A 649 12.43 -12.84 -3.78
N THR A 650 12.48 -12.76 -5.11
CA THR A 650 13.32 -13.57 -5.99
C THR A 650 14.18 -12.68 -6.89
N SER A 651 15.27 -13.21 -7.46
CA SER A 651 16.13 -12.47 -8.41
C SER A 651 15.46 -12.12 -9.74
N ALA A 652 14.16 -12.40 -9.89
CA ALA A 652 13.31 -12.02 -11.01
C ALA A 652 12.13 -11.12 -10.57
N ASN A 653 12.16 -10.58 -9.34
CA ASN A 653 11.14 -9.69 -8.76
C ASN A 653 9.71 -10.28 -8.71
N TYR A 654 9.60 -11.59 -8.53
CA TYR A 654 8.35 -12.30 -8.20
C TYR A 654 8.34 -12.71 -6.72
N PRO A 655 7.15 -12.80 -6.08
CA PRO A 655 7.03 -13.18 -4.67
C PRO A 655 7.35 -14.66 -4.46
N ASN A 656 7.80 -15.02 -3.26
CA ASN A 656 8.07 -16.39 -2.82
C ASN A 656 7.32 -16.78 -1.52
N GLY A 657 6.62 -15.82 -0.90
CA GLY A 657 5.85 -16.01 0.33
C GLY A 657 6.54 -15.51 1.61
N SER A 658 7.72 -14.89 1.53
CA SER A 658 8.44 -14.33 2.69
C SER A 658 7.59 -13.34 3.48
N GLU A 659 6.85 -12.48 2.79
CA GLU A 659 6.14 -11.34 3.37
C GLU A 659 4.94 -11.78 4.21
N ILE A 660 4.11 -12.66 3.63
CA ILE A 660 2.97 -13.27 4.33
C ILE A 660 3.42 -14.24 5.44
N TYR A 661 4.57 -14.90 5.28
CA TYR A 661 5.14 -15.76 6.34
C TYR A 661 5.69 -14.95 7.52
N THR A 662 6.46 -13.89 7.29
CA THR A 662 6.94 -12.97 8.34
C THR A 662 5.76 -12.33 9.08
N THR A 663 4.73 -11.91 8.36
CA THR A 663 3.47 -11.41 8.97
C THR A 663 2.84 -12.46 9.89
N TYR A 664 2.84 -13.74 9.48
CA TYR A 664 2.34 -14.84 10.31
C TYR A 664 3.22 -15.12 11.54
N GLN A 665 4.55 -15.03 11.42
CA GLN A 665 5.45 -15.13 12.58
C GLN A 665 5.15 -14.01 13.59
N ARG A 666 5.12 -12.75 13.15
CA ARG A 666 4.82 -11.60 14.02
C ARG A 666 3.43 -11.71 14.66
N ALA A 667 2.41 -12.10 13.90
CA ALA A 667 1.07 -12.32 14.42
C ALA A 667 1.02 -13.46 15.46
N THR A 668 1.87 -14.48 15.32
CA THR A 668 2.00 -15.56 16.31
C THR A 668 2.66 -15.06 17.60
N ASP A 669 3.75 -14.30 17.49
CA ASP A 669 4.47 -13.74 18.64
C ASP A 669 3.61 -12.73 19.43
N GLU A 670 2.85 -11.88 18.74
CA GLU A 670 1.85 -10.96 19.33
C GLU A 670 0.51 -11.65 19.70
N SER A 671 0.41 -12.98 19.54
CA SER A 671 -0.78 -13.78 19.88
C SER A 671 -2.09 -13.34 19.18
N LEU A 672 -2.00 -12.78 17.98
CA LEU A 672 -3.12 -12.37 17.13
C LEU A 672 -3.81 -13.59 16.50
N THR A 673 -4.71 -14.23 17.26
CA THR A 673 -5.40 -15.50 16.95
C THR A 673 -6.20 -15.53 15.64
N ARG A 674 -6.25 -14.44 14.86
CA ARG A 674 -7.01 -14.36 13.61
C ARG A 674 -6.17 -14.61 12.36
N MET A 675 -4.85 -14.65 12.46
CA MET A 675 -3.97 -14.96 11.32
C MET A 675 -3.99 -16.47 11.03
N PRO A 676 -4.27 -16.93 9.80
CA PRO A 676 -4.17 -18.36 9.45
C PRO A 676 -2.72 -18.84 9.45
N VAL A 677 -2.52 -20.15 9.61
CA VAL A 677 -1.20 -20.78 9.47
C VAL A 677 -0.68 -20.61 8.04
N ILE A 678 0.53 -20.07 7.91
CA ILE A 678 1.28 -19.93 6.66
C ILE A 678 2.48 -20.89 6.71
N PRO A 679 2.75 -21.69 5.66
CA PRO A 679 3.93 -22.56 5.58
C PRO A 679 5.22 -21.75 5.47
N ASP A 680 6.35 -22.34 5.86
CA ASP A 680 7.67 -21.74 5.60
C ASP A 680 7.93 -21.58 4.09
N VAL A 681 8.79 -20.63 3.72
CA VAL A 681 9.09 -20.28 2.31
C VAL A 681 9.55 -21.50 1.48
N ALA A 682 10.28 -22.44 2.10
CA ALA A 682 10.72 -23.65 1.40
C ALA A 682 9.54 -24.56 1.03
N THR A 683 8.56 -24.69 1.92
CA THR A 683 7.30 -25.41 1.68
C THR A 683 6.38 -24.64 0.75
N PHE A 684 6.32 -23.31 0.88
CA PHE A 684 5.50 -22.40 0.07
C PHE A 684 5.82 -22.51 -1.44
N ILE A 685 7.11 -22.51 -1.76
CA ILE A 685 7.62 -22.74 -3.13
C ILE A 685 7.43 -24.22 -3.55
N ALA A 686 7.66 -25.18 -2.66
CA ALA A 686 7.58 -26.61 -3.00
C ALA A 686 6.16 -27.07 -3.38
N ASP A 687 5.13 -26.53 -2.75
CA ASP A 687 3.71 -26.77 -3.07
C ASP A 687 3.15 -25.78 -4.13
N GLY A 688 4.01 -24.88 -4.62
CA GLY A 688 3.74 -23.95 -5.71
C GLY A 688 2.72 -22.87 -5.36
N PHE A 689 2.68 -22.37 -4.13
CA PHE A 689 1.76 -21.28 -3.72
C PHE A 689 2.24 -19.90 -4.20
N ASP A 690 3.52 -19.78 -4.55
CA ASP A 690 4.17 -18.66 -5.24
C ASP A 690 3.66 -18.45 -6.67
N THR A 691 3.22 -19.52 -7.33
CA THR A 691 2.93 -19.58 -8.78
C THR A 691 1.44 -19.72 -9.10
N ARG A 692 0.55 -19.71 -8.10
CA ARG A 692 -0.91 -19.84 -8.30
C ARG A 692 -1.73 -19.25 -7.15
N PRO A 693 -3.01 -18.93 -7.38
CA PRO A 693 -3.94 -18.61 -6.29
C PRO A 693 -3.98 -19.68 -5.21
N THR A 694 -3.98 -19.28 -3.94
CA THR A 694 -3.97 -20.19 -2.78
C THR A 694 -4.88 -19.67 -1.67
N PHE A 695 -5.60 -20.55 -0.98
CA PHE A 695 -6.51 -20.21 0.12
C PHE A 695 -5.96 -20.70 1.47
N PHE A 696 -5.62 -19.77 2.37
CA PHE A 696 -5.15 -20.09 3.72
C PHE A 696 -6.29 -19.99 4.75
N GLY A 697 -6.20 -20.77 5.82
CA GLY A 697 -7.22 -20.77 6.89
C GLY A 697 -8.57 -21.39 6.51
N CYS A 698 -8.66 -22.15 5.41
CA CYS A 698 -9.92 -22.67 4.87
C CYS A 698 -10.82 -23.40 5.89
N ASN A 699 -10.25 -24.22 6.77
CA ASN A 699 -10.99 -25.15 7.61
C ASN A 699 -10.99 -24.80 9.11
N ASP A 700 -10.38 -23.67 9.46
CA ASP A 700 -10.36 -23.09 10.81
C ASP A 700 -11.40 -21.95 10.86
N ALA A 701 -12.28 -21.95 11.85
CA ALA A 701 -13.41 -21.01 11.93
C ALA A 701 -13.07 -19.69 12.64
N ASP A 702 -11.96 -19.62 13.37
CA ASP A 702 -11.59 -18.49 14.22
C ASP A 702 -10.62 -17.53 13.51
N VAL A 703 -9.87 -18.02 12.51
CA VAL A 703 -8.99 -17.24 11.64
C VAL A 703 -9.71 -16.61 10.44
N ILE A 704 -9.15 -15.53 9.88
CA ILE A 704 -9.57 -14.97 8.58
C ILE A 704 -9.22 -15.95 7.44
N THR A 705 -10.02 -16.00 6.37
CA THR A 705 -9.61 -16.70 5.14
C THR A 705 -8.83 -15.76 4.24
N ILE A 706 -7.55 -16.06 4.00
CA ILE A 706 -6.74 -15.34 3.03
C ILE A 706 -6.85 -16.03 1.67
N ILE A 707 -7.16 -15.25 0.62
CA ILE A 707 -7.12 -15.65 -0.78
C ILE A 707 -5.92 -14.95 -1.41
N TYR A 708 -4.80 -15.64 -1.45
CA TYR A 708 -3.52 -15.14 -1.95
C TYR A 708 -3.46 -15.24 -3.48
N LEU A 709 -3.03 -14.16 -4.13
CA LEU A 709 -2.95 -13.96 -5.59
C LEU A 709 -1.57 -13.39 -5.94
N PRO A 710 -0.56 -14.25 -6.18
CA PRO A 710 0.80 -13.79 -6.50
C PRO A 710 0.89 -13.23 -7.92
N ASN A 711 1.79 -12.27 -8.10
CA ASN A 711 2.28 -11.80 -9.38
C ASN A 711 2.91 -12.96 -10.18
N GLN A 712 2.54 -13.13 -11.45
CA GLN A 712 2.95 -14.23 -12.34
C GLN A 712 2.88 -13.84 -13.83
N ASP A 713 3.73 -14.43 -14.67
CA ASP A 713 3.97 -14.07 -16.08
C ASP A 713 2.99 -14.69 -17.10
N TYR A 714 1.69 -14.50 -16.90
CA TYR A 714 0.66 -15.05 -17.81
C TYR A 714 0.76 -14.55 -19.27
N THR A 715 1.15 -13.29 -19.47
CA THR A 715 1.12 -12.59 -20.77
C THR A 715 2.23 -11.55 -20.96
N TYR A 716 2.81 -11.05 -19.86
CA TYR A 716 3.95 -10.13 -19.85
C TYR A 716 4.83 -10.45 -18.64
N ASP A 717 6.13 -10.18 -18.74
CA ASP A 717 7.08 -10.36 -17.64
C ASP A 717 6.91 -9.23 -16.61
N SER A 718 5.98 -9.41 -15.68
CA SER A 718 5.70 -8.47 -14.58
C SER A 718 6.73 -8.53 -13.45
N GLY A 719 7.86 -9.21 -13.64
CA GLY A 719 9.03 -9.27 -12.75
C GLY A 719 9.93 -8.05 -12.85
N GLN A 720 9.35 -6.86 -12.97
CA GLN A 720 10.07 -5.61 -13.18
C GLN A 720 10.75 -5.11 -11.88
N SER A 721 11.90 -4.45 -11.98
CA SER A 721 12.58 -3.87 -10.81
C SER A 721 11.71 -2.85 -10.08
N THR A 722 11.78 -2.82 -8.74
CA THR A 722 11.11 -1.77 -7.93
C THR A 722 11.66 -0.37 -8.27
N ALA A 723 12.94 -0.26 -8.63
CA ALA A 723 13.58 0.97 -9.07
C ALA A 723 13.32 1.33 -10.55
N LYS A 724 12.48 0.57 -11.28
CA LYS A 724 12.04 0.98 -12.62
C LYS A 724 10.99 2.08 -12.47
N LEU A 725 11.42 3.34 -12.60
CA LEU A 725 10.58 4.52 -12.42
C LEU A 725 9.98 5.07 -13.73
N GLU A 726 10.24 4.44 -14.89
CA GLU A 726 9.70 4.84 -16.21
C GLU A 726 9.18 3.60 -16.96
N TYR A 727 8.00 3.72 -17.59
CA TYR A 727 7.32 2.67 -18.36
C TYR A 727 6.71 3.27 -19.62
N THR A 728 7.06 2.74 -20.79
CA THR A 728 6.37 3.14 -22.04
C THR A 728 4.89 2.75 -22.01
N VAL A 729 4.06 3.44 -22.80
CA VAL A 729 2.61 3.13 -22.94
C VAL A 729 2.36 1.63 -23.14
N ALA A 730 3.14 0.98 -24.02
CA ALA A 730 3.00 -0.44 -24.32
C ALA A 730 3.38 -1.38 -23.16
N GLU A 731 4.23 -0.93 -22.22
CA GLU A 731 4.56 -1.70 -21.02
C GLU A 731 3.52 -1.46 -19.91
N THR A 732 3.02 -0.23 -19.77
CA THR A 732 1.86 0.11 -18.93
C THR A 732 0.65 -0.75 -19.30
N ASP A 733 0.31 -0.81 -20.59
CA ASP A 733 -0.74 -1.67 -21.14
C ASP A 733 -0.52 -3.15 -20.82
N ALA A 734 0.69 -3.66 -21.07
CA ALA A 734 1.00 -5.08 -20.93
C ALA A 734 1.03 -5.55 -19.46
N MET A 735 1.51 -4.70 -18.55
CA MET A 735 1.45 -4.94 -17.10
C MET A 735 0.01 -5.04 -16.59
N ILE A 736 -0.86 -4.10 -16.99
CA ILE A 736 -2.28 -4.10 -16.59
C ILE A 736 -3.01 -5.30 -17.20
N ALA A 737 -2.77 -5.62 -18.48
CA ALA A 737 -3.31 -6.81 -19.13
C ALA A 737 -2.88 -8.11 -18.41
N ASN A 738 -1.66 -8.16 -17.89
CA ASN A 738 -1.14 -9.29 -17.12
C ASN A 738 -1.78 -9.39 -15.72
N GLY A 739 -1.98 -8.27 -15.02
CA GLY A 739 -2.75 -8.23 -13.77
C GLY A 739 -4.20 -8.75 -13.95
N GLN A 740 -4.82 -8.46 -15.10
CA GLN A 740 -6.14 -9.01 -15.43
C GLN A 740 -6.10 -10.55 -15.60
N GLN A 741 -4.98 -11.11 -16.07
CA GLN A 741 -4.77 -12.56 -16.09
C GLN A 741 -4.52 -13.13 -14.69
N ILE A 742 -3.84 -12.40 -13.79
CA ILE A 742 -3.67 -12.82 -12.38
C ILE A 742 -5.05 -12.94 -11.69
N ALA A 743 -5.90 -11.92 -11.78
CA ALA A 743 -7.26 -11.96 -11.23
C ALA A 743 -8.13 -13.09 -11.81
N SER A 744 -8.00 -13.36 -13.11
CA SER A 744 -8.79 -14.37 -13.82
C SER A 744 -8.13 -15.76 -13.94
N LYS A 745 -6.96 -15.96 -13.32
CA LYS A 745 -6.11 -17.17 -13.41
C LYS A 745 -5.88 -17.60 -14.88
N GLY A 746 -5.46 -16.67 -15.73
CA GLY A 746 -5.23 -16.90 -17.17
C GLY A 746 -6.49 -17.24 -17.96
N GLY A 747 -7.66 -16.75 -17.52
CA GLY A 747 -8.95 -17.07 -18.13
C GLY A 747 -9.47 -18.49 -17.85
N ASP A 748 -9.04 -19.13 -16.75
CA ASP A 748 -9.49 -20.48 -16.36
C ASP A 748 -11.02 -20.51 -16.13
N PRO A 749 -11.78 -21.33 -16.89
CA PRO A 749 -13.24 -21.35 -16.79
C PRO A 749 -13.79 -22.00 -15.49
N GLY A 750 -12.94 -22.68 -14.71
CA GLY A 750 -13.28 -23.18 -13.38
C GLY A 750 -13.01 -22.17 -12.27
N TRP A 751 -12.01 -21.30 -12.44
CA TRP A 751 -11.55 -20.35 -11.43
C TRP A 751 -12.63 -19.45 -10.82
N PRO A 752 -13.56 -18.84 -11.60
CA PRO A 752 -14.66 -18.06 -11.03
C PRO A 752 -15.48 -18.79 -9.96
N LEU A 753 -15.77 -20.08 -10.19
CA LEU A 753 -16.45 -20.91 -9.19
C LEU A 753 -15.56 -21.16 -7.97
N CYS A 754 -14.26 -21.40 -8.18
CA CYS A 754 -13.35 -21.66 -7.07
C CYS A 754 -13.08 -20.42 -6.20
N LEU A 755 -12.95 -19.23 -6.79
CA LEU A 755 -12.91 -17.96 -6.06
C LEU A 755 -14.20 -17.75 -5.25
N ALA A 756 -15.37 -17.96 -5.88
CA ALA A 756 -16.67 -17.90 -5.21
C ALA A 756 -16.77 -18.90 -4.03
N CYS A 757 -16.29 -20.12 -4.22
CA CYS A 757 -16.26 -21.14 -3.17
C CYS A 757 -15.27 -20.78 -2.04
N GLY A 758 -14.11 -20.19 -2.36
CA GLY A 758 -13.15 -19.69 -1.37
C GLY A 758 -13.76 -18.60 -0.49
N ILE A 759 -14.32 -17.55 -1.12
CA ILE A 759 -15.04 -16.46 -0.43
C ILE A 759 -16.16 -17.01 0.46
N MET A 760 -16.99 -17.91 -0.07
CA MET A 760 -18.18 -18.40 0.64
C MET A 760 -17.92 -19.58 1.60
N LYS A 761 -16.66 -20.04 1.74
CA LYS A 761 -16.28 -21.23 2.54
C LYS A 761 -16.80 -21.20 3.98
N LYS A 762 -16.75 -20.04 4.64
CA LYS A 762 -17.12 -19.83 6.05
C LYS A 762 -18.52 -19.21 6.24
N ALA A 763 -19.19 -18.81 5.17
CA ALA A 763 -20.47 -18.09 5.17
C ALA A 763 -21.68 -18.91 5.69
N GLY A 764 -21.45 -20.18 6.05
CA GLY A 764 -22.45 -21.15 6.50
C GLY A 764 -23.45 -21.54 5.40
N GLY A 765 -24.55 -22.18 5.82
CA GLY A 765 -25.64 -22.56 4.90
C GLY A 765 -25.26 -23.66 3.91
N THR A 766 -25.66 -23.50 2.64
CA THR A 766 -25.42 -24.48 1.56
C THR A 766 -24.57 -23.89 0.44
N LEU A 767 -23.62 -24.68 -0.06
CA LEU A 767 -22.69 -24.34 -1.15
C LEU A 767 -22.89 -25.29 -2.34
N PRO A 768 -22.61 -24.85 -3.59
CA PRO A 768 -22.65 -25.73 -4.77
C PRO A 768 -21.69 -26.93 -4.67
N SER A 769 -22.04 -28.06 -5.27
CA SER A 769 -21.29 -29.32 -5.19
C SER A 769 -19.87 -29.21 -5.74
N GLY A 770 -19.65 -28.31 -6.70
CA GLY A 770 -18.33 -28.03 -7.29
C GLY A 770 -17.30 -27.49 -6.30
N CYS A 771 -17.73 -26.87 -5.19
CA CYS A 771 -16.80 -26.29 -4.21
C CYS A 771 -15.86 -27.33 -3.57
N ALA A 772 -16.26 -28.60 -3.46
CA ALA A 772 -15.41 -29.65 -2.92
C ALA A 772 -14.13 -29.88 -3.75
N ALA A 773 -14.21 -29.75 -5.08
CA ALA A 773 -13.04 -29.83 -5.95
C ALA A 773 -12.12 -28.62 -5.73
N CYS A 774 -12.69 -27.41 -5.69
CA CYS A 774 -11.95 -26.18 -5.43
C CYS A 774 -11.19 -26.22 -4.08
N TYR A 775 -11.79 -26.74 -3.01
CA TYR A 775 -11.08 -26.88 -1.73
C TYR A 775 -9.97 -27.94 -1.75
N THR A 776 -10.01 -28.89 -2.70
CA THR A 776 -8.95 -29.89 -2.89
C THR A 776 -7.76 -29.31 -3.68
N GLU A 777 -7.99 -28.28 -4.50
CA GLU A 777 -6.99 -27.65 -5.38
C GLU A 777 -6.35 -26.40 -4.74
N TYR A 778 -7.15 -25.58 -4.06
CA TYR A 778 -6.75 -24.24 -3.61
C TYR A 778 -6.50 -24.10 -2.10
N CYS A 779 -7.09 -24.93 -1.24
CA CYS A 779 -6.88 -24.79 0.21
C CYS A 779 -5.54 -25.39 0.65
N TYR A 780 -4.77 -24.62 1.40
CA TYR A 780 -3.74 -25.16 2.31
C TYR A 780 -4.41 -25.84 3.52
N ASN A 781 -3.84 -26.95 4.02
CA ASN A 781 -4.42 -27.81 5.08
C ASN A 781 -3.35 -28.36 6.02
#